data_AF-A0A2V8UKY3-F1
#
_entry.id   AF-A0A2V8UKY3-F1
#
_cell.length_a   1.000
_cell.length_b   1.000
_cell.length_c   1.000
_cell.angle_alpha   90.00
_cell.angle_beta   90.00
_cell.angle_gamma   90.00
#
_symmetry.space_group_name_H-M   'P 1'
#
loop_
_entity.id
_entity.type
_entity.pdbx_description
1 polymer ?
#
loop_
_entity_poly.entity_id
_entity_poly.type
_entity_poly.pdbx_seq_one_letter_code
_entity_poly.pdbx_strand_id
1 'polypeptide(L)'
;MELNDKYKQDRGTVYLTGIQALVRLPMAQMRRDRRSGLKTGAFISGYEGSPLGTYDMALARVKPLLEEHNIHFVPGVNEDLAATSVFGSQIFHVQGESNFDGVLGIWYGKGPGVDRSGDIFRHANIAGTGRNCAALVLGGDDHISKSSTIPHQSDLSFYNFAMPVLYPGNTQEILDYGLLAIALSRFSGAWVAMKMVTTVCDGGSTVELDPDRPAITVPEGYEKRHDARLTIPYTLMMEHEVNSRRLEAARQFARVNAVNRVMGARENARIGIATAGKLYYDVVQALRDMGIGLGELDALHVRIAKFGMTFPLEPRLVEEFARGLETIVVIEEKRSFLELQLRELLYNAPKRPVIVGKLDEKDQPLLPPVFELDPEPVASVLSRYLPGRESMTRRLGFIAEISSRDREKVDMRMPNFCPGCPHNRSLLLLEGQMAGGGIGCHAMAAGLAQFSRGYSFLTQMGGEGAPWIGMSPFVRRKHIFQNIGDGTYFHSGSLALGACVAADVNITYKILYNGAVAMTGGQDVSGALPVPALTHKLEAEGVRKIVVLTDDVAKYKNGPSLAANADLRHRDALPEVLRDLEQMTGVTAIIYDQQCAAEKRRLRSRGKLEEPTLRVMINEEVCEGCGDCVRQSNCMSLYPVETEYGQKTRIHQSSCNKDYSCVLGDCPSFVAVRLKPLTGPRKKKVPQLPSADVPEPRDKVAAGDGYSILAPGIGGTGVVTINALLATAAWIDGLSVITLDQTGLAQKGGAVISSIILSDRPIEAAAKIGYGNADLILGFDLLGAASADNLSRTHPTRTVAVVNTAEVPTGDAIRGRKSLFGPARLVDLIDTSTRKGRNVFVDATRIAESLFASHLAVNMFLLGVAYQAGLIPLSARSLEEAVRLNGVTVERNLQAFLWARKYYQDARSVEAVIAPPQPATTPEPLVNRRAADLEAYQNRRYAAEYRAFVEDVATHEPALAETVARYLYKLMAYKDEYEVARLLTNPAFEEHVRETWDQIESVSYNLHPPVLRAFGLKKKLNLGPWLRPALRLLASMKTLRGTPLDIFGYASIRREERALVSWYRGLIREMLRHLTAENLPAALEIASLPDQIRGYEQIKLQSVRAVKKTAAEKMEMIRQPVHA
;
A
#
# COMPACT_ATOMS: atom_id res chain seq x y z
N MET A 1 32.43 -7.11 1.71
CA MET A 1 31.37 -6.16 2.07
C MET A 1 30.15 -6.98 2.46
N GLU A 2 29.74 -6.92 3.72
CA GLU A 2 28.55 -7.61 4.22
C GLU A 2 27.42 -6.59 4.47
N LEU A 3 26.16 -7.03 4.38
CA LEU A 3 24.99 -6.19 4.67
C LEU A 3 25.00 -5.56 6.07
N ASN A 4 25.67 -6.20 7.03
CA ASN A 4 25.79 -5.72 8.41
C ASN A 4 26.92 -4.72 8.62
N ASP A 5 27.78 -4.48 7.62
CA ASP A 5 28.88 -3.52 7.71
C ASP A 5 28.36 -2.10 8.02
N LYS A 6 27.16 -1.77 7.56
CA LYS A 6 26.48 -0.50 7.88
C LYS A 6 26.25 -0.26 9.38
N TYR A 7 26.24 -1.32 10.20
CA TYR A 7 26.16 -1.22 11.66
C TYR A 7 27.53 -1.37 12.33
N LYS A 8 28.45 -2.15 11.75
CA LYS A 8 29.76 -2.46 12.34
C LYS A 8 30.83 -1.41 12.06
N GLN A 9 30.81 -0.79 10.88
CA GLN A 9 31.79 0.23 10.51
C GLN A 9 31.66 1.46 11.41
N ASP A 10 32.78 2.04 11.81
CA ASP A 10 32.85 3.23 12.66
C ASP A 10 33.25 4.50 11.89
N ARG A 11 33.90 4.35 10.74
CA ARG A 11 34.38 5.46 9.89
C ARG A 11 34.02 5.21 8.41
N GLY A 12 33.90 6.29 7.65
CA GLY A 12 33.66 6.24 6.19
C GLY A 12 32.20 6.47 5.80
N THR A 13 31.84 6.13 4.57
CA THR A 13 30.50 6.38 4.03
C THR A 13 29.71 5.09 3.88
N VAL A 14 28.47 5.08 4.38
CA VAL A 14 27.52 3.97 4.22
C VAL A 14 26.16 4.46 3.76
N TYR A 15 25.40 3.63 3.07
CA TYR A 15 23.98 3.89 2.83
C TYR A 15 23.13 3.38 4.00
N LEU A 16 22.25 4.24 4.53
CA LEU A 16 21.26 3.89 5.55
C LEU A 16 19.88 4.41 5.13
N THR A 17 18.83 3.66 5.47
CA THR A 17 17.49 4.23 5.56
C THR A 17 17.30 4.92 6.92
N GLY A 18 16.30 5.78 7.06
CA GLY A 18 16.00 6.46 8.32
C GLY A 18 15.82 5.51 9.49
N ILE A 19 15.06 4.42 9.28
CA ILE A 19 14.91 3.35 10.28
C ILE A 19 16.24 2.68 10.62
N GLN A 20 17.11 2.45 9.65
CA GLN A 20 18.43 1.84 9.90
C GLN A 20 19.35 2.78 10.68
N ALA A 21 19.26 4.10 10.45
CA ALA A 21 19.96 5.10 11.25
C ALA A 21 19.49 5.07 12.72
N LEU A 22 18.18 4.93 12.97
CA LEU A 22 17.64 4.79 14.34
C LEU A 22 18.10 3.49 15.04
N VAL A 23 18.33 2.40 14.29
CA VAL A 23 18.90 1.17 14.86
C VAL A 23 20.37 1.37 15.20
N ARG A 24 21.11 2.11 14.37
CA ARG A 24 22.53 2.39 14.56
C ARG A 24 22.79 3.38 15.70
N LEU A 25 21.93 4.38 15.89
CA LEU A 25 22.08 5.45 16.87
C LEU A 25 22.46 4.97 18.29
N PRO A 26 21.74 4.03 18.94
CA PRO A 26 22.13 3.57 20.27
C PRO A 26 23.49 2.86 20.26
N MET A 27 23.84 2.11 19.21
CA MET A 27 25.17 1.48 19.09
C MET A 27 26.28 2.53 19.02
N ALA A 28 26.06 3.61 18.25
CA ALA A 28 27.00 4.72 18.16
C ALA A 28 27.20 5.41 19.51
N GLN A 29 26.13 5.60 20.29
CA GLN A 29 26.22 6.12 21.65
C GLN A 29 27.00 5.18 22.58
N MET A 30 26.72 3.89 22.57
CA MET A 30 27.43 2.92 23.42
C MET A 30 28.94 2.88 23.09
N ARG A 31 29.32 3.06 21.82
CA ARG A 31 30.73 3.18 21.42
C ARG A 31 31.37 4.46 21.98
N ARG A 32 30.66 5.59 21.96
CA ARG A 32 31.12 6.84 22.58
C ARG A 32 31.34 6.68 24.09
N ASP A 33 30.38 6.08 24.77
CA ASP A 33 30.45 5.87 26.22
C ASP A 33 31.64 5.01 26.63
N ARG A 34 31.88 3.90 25.91
CA ARG A 34 33.05 3.04 26.14
C ARG A 34 34.37 3.79 25.95
N ARG A 35 34.47 4.66 24.94
CA ARG A 35 35.67 5.50 24.74
C ARG A 35 35.86 6.53 25.85
N SER A 36 34.76 6.98 26.46
CA SER A 36 34.78 7.87 27.63
C SER A 36 34.94 7.11 28.97
N GLY A 37 35.19 5.80 28.95
CA GLY A 37 35.38 4.98 30.15
C GLY A 37 34.11 4.65 30.92
N LEU A 38 32.93 4.87 30.34
CA LEU A 38 31.64 4.56 30.96
C LEU A 38 31.14 3.18 30.54
N LYS A 39 30.55 2.45 31.50
CA LYS A 39 29.79 1.22 31.28
C LYS A 39 28.30 1.53 31.30
N THR A 40 27.76 1.86 30.15
CA THR A 40 26.33 2.14 29.95
C THR A 40 25.61 0.99 29.24
N GLY A 41 24.29 1.04 29.29
CA GLY A 41 23.40 0.21 28.48
C GLY A 41 22.29 1.06 27.85
N ALA A 42 21.45 0.43 27.03
CA ALA A 42 20.25 1.07 26.48
C ALA A 42 19.02 0.19 26.66
N PHE A 43 17.87 0.82 26.92
CA PHE A 43 16.56 0.18 26.95
C PHE A 43 15.67 0.83 25.90
N ILE A 44 15.13 0.02 24.99
CA ILE A 44 14.27 0.50 23.90
C ILE A 44 12.91 -0.16 24.04
N SER A 45 11.86 0.65 24.05
CA SER A 45 10.48 0.16 24.02
C SER A 45 9.56 1.13 23.28
N GLY A 46 8.53 0.62 22.65
CA GLY A 46 7.59 1.41 21.86
C GLY A 46 6.58 0.53 21.16
N TYR A 47 5.65 1.15 20.44
CA TYR A 47 4.64 0.44 19.67
C TYR A 47 4.69 0.83 18.19
N GLU A 48 4.52 -0.15 17.31
CA GLU A 48 4.63 0.04 15.88
C GLU A 48 3.55 0.98 15.31
N GLY A 49 3.97 1.93 14.48
CA GLY A 49 3.07 2.82 13.74
C GLY A 49 3.84 3.68 12.77
N SER A 50 3.28 3.94 11.58
CA SER A 50 3.91 4.82 10.60
C SER A 50 4.16 6.21 11.20
N PRO A 51 5.32 6.83 10.94
CA PRO A 51 6.39 6.41 10.04
C PRO A 51 7.48 5.51 10.68
N LEU A 52 7.31 5.08 11.93
CA LEU A 52 8.23 4.23 12.69
C LEU A 52 7.85 2.73 12.69
N GLY A 53 6.89 2.33 11.85
CA GLY A 53 6.21 1.02 11.94
C GLY A 53 7.05 -0.21 11.59
N THR A 54 8.33 -0.04 11.23
CA THR A 54 9.26 -1.15 10.98
C THR A 54 10.50 -1.12 11.88
N TYR A 55 10.56 -0.20 12.84
CA TYR A 55 11.72 -0.04 13.73
C TYR A 55 11.94 -1.25 14.64
N ASP A 56 10.85 -1.77 15.22
CA ASP A 56 10.78 -3.01 15.99
C ASP A 56 11.36 -4.22 15.24
N MET A 57 10.94 -4.42 14.00
CA MET A 57 11.41 -5.50 13.14
C MET A 57 12.89 -5.33 12.79
N ALA A 58 13.34 -4.08 12.59
CA ALA A 58 14.72 -3.78 12.29
C ALA A 58 15.62 -4.09 13.49
N LEU A 59 15.21 -3.70 14.71
CA LEU A 59 15.89 -4.03 15.96
C LEU A 59 15.94 -5.55 16.19
N ALA A 60 14.81 -6.25 16.03
CA ALA A 60 14.74 -7.69 16.23
C ALA A 60 15.68 -8.48 15.29
N ARG A 61 15.86 -8.02 14.04
CA ARG A 61 16.76 -8.67 13.06
C ARG A 61 18.24 -8.58 13.44
N VAL A 62 18.63 -7.59 14.22
CA VAL A 62 20.04 -7.37 14.64
C VAL A 62 20.25 -7.59 16.13
N LYS A 63 19.35 -8.35 16.78
CA LYS A 63 19.42 -8.64 18.22
C LYS A 63 20.81 -9.05 18.74
N PRO A 64 21.57 -9.95 18.09
CA PRO A 64 22.92 -10.29 18.57
C PRO A 64 23.86 -9.06 18.65
N LEU A 65 23.78 -8.17 17.66
CA LEU A 65 24.58 -6.95 17.63
C LEU A 65 24.13 -5.92 18.68
N LEU A 66 22.83 -5.91 19.04
CA LEU A 66 22.33 -5.09 20.15
C LEU A 66 22.87 -5.59 21.49
N GLU A 67 22.89 -6.91 21.70
CA GLU A 67 23.40 -7.53 22.93
C GLU A 67 24.90 -7.28 23.13
N GLU A 68 25.71 -7.31 22.07
CA GLU A 68 27.14 -6.90 22.09
C GLU A 68 27.34 -5.46 22.61
N HIS A 69 26.31 -4.62 22.51
CA HIS A 69 26.30 -3.23 22.94
C HIS A 69 25.52 -2.97 24.24
N ASN A 70 25.08 -4.01 24.97
CA ASN A 70 24.21 -3.88 26.16
C ASN A 70 22.88 -3.16 25.85
N ILE A 71 22.33 -3.38 24.65
CA ILE A 71 21.07 -2.76 24.21
C ILE A 71 19.95 -3.80 24.36
N HIS A 72 19.00 -3.50 25.24
CA HIS A 72 17.83 -4.32 25.53
C HIS A 72 16.60 -3.73 24.85
N PHE A 73 16.10 -4.42 23.83
CA PHE A 73 14.83 -4.08 23.19
C PHE A 73 13.70 -4.96 23.74
N VAL A 74 12.65 -4.31 24.25
CA VAL A 74 11.40 -4.96 24.66
C VAL A 74 10.24 -4.27 23.94
N PRO A 75 9.57 -4.94 22.99
CA PRO A 75 8.43 -4.34 22.30
C PRO A 75 7.33 -3.99 23.32
N GLY A 76 6.74 -2.81 23.16
CA GLY A 76 5.62 -2.38 24.00
C GLY A 76 4.35 -3.13 23.65
N VAL A 77 3.47 -3.31 24.63
CA VAL A 77 2.07 -3.72 24.38
C VAL A 77 1.29 -2.55 23.78
N ASN A 78 1.53 -1.34 24.28
CA ASN A 78 1.07 -0.07 23.74
C ASN A 78 2.10 1.03 24.05
N GLU A 79 1.87 2.21 23.49
CA GLU A 79 2.76 3.36 23.61
C GLU A 79 2.94 3.85 25.05
N ASP A 80 1.88 3.82 25.85
CA ASP A 80 1.84 4.35 27.22
C ASP A 80 2.65 3.47 28.20
N LEU A 81 2.45 2.15 28.15
CA LEU A 81 3.22 1.19 28.93
C LEU A 81 4.68 1.10 28.47
N ALA A 82 4.95 1.32 27.18
CA ALA A 82 6.30 1.44 26.68
C ALA A 82 7.02 2.66 27.27
N ALA A 83 6.36 3.83 27.29
CA ALA A 83 6.91 5.04 27.91
C ALA A 83 7.13 4.83 29.41
N THR A 84 6.21 4.15 30.08
CA THR A 84 6.34 3.79 31.50
C THR A 84 7.55 2.87 31.75
N SER A 85 7.78 1.90 30.87
CA SER A 85 8.95 1.00 30.95
C SER A 85 10.25 1.77 30.72
N VAL A 86 10.26 2.70 29.76
CA VAL A 86 11.41 3.60 29.54
C VAL A 86 11.65 4.47 30.77
N PHE A 87 10.61 4.99 31.43
CA PHE A 87 10.75 5.74 32.68
C PHE A 87 11.41 4.91 33.79
N GLY A 88 11.03 3.64 33.95
CA GLY A 88 11.70 2.70 34.85
C GLY A 88 13.22 2.62 34.63
N SER A 89 13.66 2.62 33.36
CA SER A 89 15.08 2.61 33.01
C SER A 89 15.83 3.90 33.37
N GLN A 90 15.14 5.00 33.68
CA GLN A 90 15.75 6.27 34.06
C GLN A 90 15.91 6.42 35.58
N ILE A 91 15.17 5.62 36.34
CA ILE A 91 15.10 5.67 37.80
C ILE A 91 15.66 4.41 38.47
N PHE A 92 16.30 3.51 37.73
CA PHE A 92 16.75 2.20 38.25
C PHE A 92 17.64 2.28 39.50
N HIS A 93 18.38 3.38 39.68
CA HIS A 93 19.26 3.61 40.83
C HIS A 93 18.52 3.65 42.18
N VAL A 94 17.19 3.84 42.18
CA VAL A 94 16.38 3.76 43.41
C VAL A 94 16.37 2.34 44.01
N GLN A 95 16.78 1.32 43.25
CA GLN A 95 16.91 -0.06 43.72
C GLN A 95 18.24 -0.35 44.44
N GLY A 96 19.17 0.60 44.48
CA GLY A 96 20.49 0.42 45.10
C GLY A 96 21.61 0.22 44.07
N GLU A 97 22.47 -0.78 44.30
CA GLU A 97 23.65 -1.04 43.46
C GLU A 97 23.27 -1.42 42.01
N SER A 98 24.09 -0.96 41.05
CA SER A 98 23.88 -1.20 39.62
C SER A 98 25.16 -1.64 38.93
N ASN A 99 24.99 -2.51 37.93
CA ASN A 99 26.07 -2.94 37.03
C ASN A 99 26.42 -1.92 35.93
N PHE A 100 25.67 -0.83 35.83
CA PHE A 100 25.78 0.20 34.78
C PHE A 100 25.82 1.60 35.39
N ASP A 101 26.65 2.46 34.79
CA ASP A 101 26.83 3.87 35.17
C ASP A 101 25.63 4.74 34.74
N GLY A 102 24.81 4.26 33.81
CA GLY A 102 23.61 4.92 33.30
C GLY A 102 22.97 4.16 32.15
N VAL A 103 21.70 4.48 31.86
CA VAL A 103 20.92 3.83 30.80
C VAL A 103 20.34 4.86 29.83
N LEU A 104 20.53 4.62 28.55
CA LEU A 104 19.82 5.31 27.47
C LEU A 104 18.44 4.67 27.28
N GLY A 105 17.38 5.36 27.66
CA GLY A 105 16.01 5.02 27.33
C GLY A 105 15.60 5.58 25.96
N ILE A 106 15.09 4.74 25.06
CA ILE A 106 14.49 5.19 23.79
C ILE A 106 13.03 4.74 23.76
N TRP A 107 12.13 5.70 23.64
CA TRP A 107 10.72 5.48 23.34
C TRP A 107 10.44 5.73 21.87
N TYR A 108 9.54 4.95 21.25
CA TYR A 108 9.02 5.24 19.91
C TYR A 108 7.51 5.00 19.81
N GLY A 109 6.84 5.85 19.03
CA GLY A 109 5.43 5.71 18.72
C GLY A 109 5.00 6.70 17.63
N LYS A 110 3.88 6.39 16.96
CA LYS A 110 3.25 7.35 16.04
C LYS A 110 2.62 8.50 16.82
N GLY A 111 2.24 9.56 16.10
CA GLY A 111 1.65 10.78 16.64
C GLY A 111 0.54 10.56 17.68
N PRO A 112 -0.56 9.85 17.36
CA PRO A 112 -1.60 9.56 18.34
C PRO A 112 -1.12 8.80 19.59
N GLY A 113 -0.01 8.06 19.48
CA GLY A 113 0.67 7.41 20.60
C GLY A 113 1.38 8.41 21.51
N VAL A 114 1.87 9.53 20.96
CA VAL A 114 2.39 10.67 21.73
C VAL A 114 1.28 11.27 22.59
N ASP A 115 0.13 11.57 21.97
CA ASP A 115 -1.02 12.15 22.67
C ASP A 115 -1.55 11.21 23.76
N ARG A 116 -1.63 9.91 23.44
CA ARG A 116 -2.04 8.87 24.41
C ARG A 116 -1.11 8.78 25.61
N SER A 117 0.20 8.96 25.41
CA SER A 117 1.22 8.82 26.46
C SER A 117 1.49 10.13 27.21
N GLY A 118 0.64 11.15 27.03
CA GLY A 118 0.88 12.47 27.59
C GLY A 118 1.00 12.49 29.11
N ASP A 119 0.26 11.64 29.82
CA ASP A 119 0.34 11.56 31.28
C ASP A 119 1.70 11.05 31.76
N ILE A 120 2.15 9.89 31.26
CA ILE A 120 3.46 9.34 31.62
C ILE A 120 4.61 10.25 31.16
N PHE A 121 4.48 10.93 30.02
CA PHE A 121 5.48 11.91 29.59
C PHE A 121 5.65 13.08 30.55
N ARG A 122 4.56 13.58 31.14
CA ARG A 122 4.64 14.60 32.19
C ARG A 122 5.34 14.07 33.43
N HIS A 123 4.92 12.91 33.94
CA HIS A 123 5.51 12.30 35.13
C HIS A 123 7.01 12.06 34.94
N ALA A 124 7.39 11.48 33.80
CA ALA A 124 8.77 11.12 33.51
C ALA A 124 9.66 12.35 33.27
N ASN A 125 9.17 13.36 32.56
CA ASN A 125 9.95 14.60 32.38
C ASN A 125 10.07 15.37 33.70
N ILE A 126 9.02 15.45 34.53
CA ILE A 126 9.11 16.08 35.86
C ILE A 126 10.19 15.40 36.70
N ALA A 127 10.16 14.06 36.78
CA ALA A 127 11.17 13.32 37.52
C ALA A 127 12.58 13.57 36.96
N GLY A 128 12.75 13.61 35.64
CA GLY A 128 14.03 13.79 34.95
C GLY A 128 14.82 12.49 34.79
N THR A 129 16.10 12.58 34.43
CA THR A 129 16.98 11.40 34.25
C THR A 129 18.11 11.33 35.29
N GLY A 130 18.52 10.11 35.67
CA GLY A 130 19.69 9.86 36.53
C GLY A 130 21.03 10.32 35.93
N ARG A 131 22.13 10.25 36.71
CA ARG A 131 23.45 10.89 36.40
C ARG A 131 23.91 10.74 34.95
N ASN A 132 24.18 9.52 34.47
CA ASN A 132 24.56 9.25 33.07
C ASN A 132 23.39 8.69 32.22
N CYS A 133 22.15 8.86 32.70
CA CYS A 133 20.96 8.39 31.99
C CYS A 133 20.47 9.44 30.99
N ALA A 134 19.83 8.98 29.93
CA ALA A 134 19.18 9.83 28.94
C ALA A 134 17.89 9.19 28.46
N ALA A 135 16.90 10.02 28.15
CA ALA A 135 15.63 9.60 27.57
C ALA A 135 15.41 10.32 26.23
N LEU A 136 15.29 9.53 25.17
CA LEU A 136 15.01 9.98 23.82
C LEU A 136 13.61 9.51 23.39
N VAL A 137 12.75 10.46 23.00
CA VAL A 137 11.36 10.21 22.59
C VAL A 137 11.24 10.39 21.08
N LEU A 138 11.00 9.32 20.33
CA LEU A 138 10.82 9.36 18.88
C LEU A 138 9.33 9.50 18.53
N GLY A 139 8.89 10.74 18.27
CA GLY A 139 7.50 11.05 17.91
C GLY A 139 7.27 11.01 16.40
N GLY A 140 6.55 9.99 15.92
CA GLY A 140 6.32 9.73 14.51
C GLY A 140 5.13 10.49 13.90
N ASP A 141 5.36 11.55 13.13
CA ASP A 141 4.32 12.38 12.53
C ASP A 141 3.98 11.99 11.07
N ASP A 142 2.76 11.46 10.87
CA ASP A 142 2.14 11.25 9.55
C ASP A 142 1.28 12.48 9.19
N HIS A 143 1.92 13.49 8.60
CA HIS A 143 1.29 14.77 8.26
C HIS A 143 0.09 14.62 7.31
N ILE A 144 0.03 13.62 6.44
CA ILE A 144 -1.05 13.49 5.44
C ILE A 144 -2.02 12.34 5.74
N SER A 145 -1.87 11.63 6.86
CA SER A 145 -2.65 10.43 7.16
C SER A 145 -2.56 9.36 6.08
N LYS A 146 -1.37 9.19 5.50
CA LYS A 146 -1.09 8.14 4.50
C LYS A 146 -1.49 6.77 5.03
N SER A 147 -1.27 6.54 6.32
CA SER A 147 -1.61 5.27 6.99
C SER A 147 -2.21 5.44 8.39
N SER A 148 -2.50 6.68 8.78
CA SER A 148 -3.17 7.03 10.04
C SER A 148 -4.65 7.36 9.82
N THR A 149 -5.46 7.32 10.88
CA THR A 149 -6.87 7.77 10.82
C THR A 149 -7.00 9.29 10.79
N ILE A 150 -6.02 10.01 11.32
CA ILE A 150 -6.02 11.48 11.43
C ILE A 150 -4.62 12.06 11.14
N PRO A 151 -4.53 13.29 10.58
CA PRO A 151 -3.25 13.97 10.39
C PRO A 151 -2.68 14.35 11.74
N HIS A 152 -1.36 14.31 11.90
CA HIS A 152 -0.73 14.58 13.20
C HIS A 152 0.37 15.65 13.15
N GLN A 153 0.64 16.26 14.30
CA GLN A 153 1.72 17.19 14.57
C GLN A 153 2.08 17.13 16.07
N SER A 154 3.21 16.50 16.42
CA SER A 154 3.59 16.19 17.81
C SER A 154 4.29 17.32 18.58
N ASP A 155 4.86 18.30 17.88
CA ASP A 155 5.65 19.39 18.50
C ASP A 155 4.87 20.19 19.55
N LEU A 156 3.59 20.47 19.32
CA LEU A 156 2.69 21.12 20.28
C LEU A 156 2.43 20.27 21.53
N SER A 157 2.38 18.95 21.39
CA SER A 157 2.26 18.04 22.54
C SER A 157 3.56 18.05 23.36
N PHE A 158 4.72 17.98 22.71
CA PHE A 158 6.02 18.06 23.41
C PHE A 158 6.28 19.41 24.08
N TYR A 159 5.87 20.51 23.44
CA TYR A 159 5.86 21.84 24.05
C TYR A 159 5.08 21.86 25.36
N ASN A 160 3.86 21.28 25.35
CA ASN A 160 3.00 21.17 26.53
C ASN A 160 3.61 20.30 27.65
N PHE A 161 4.54 19.41 27.33
CA PHE A 161 5.27 18.58 28.30
C PHE A 161 6.61 19.19 28.74
N ALA A 162 6.96 20.39 28.25
CA ALA A 162 8.26 21.04 28.47
C ALA A 162 9.45 20.15 28.08
N MET A 163 9.31 19.38 27.00
CA MET A 163 10.37 18.52 26.45
C MET A 163 11.08 19.25 25.30
N PRO A 164 12.43 19.41 25.33
CA PRO A 164 13.16 19.92 24.18
C PRO A 164 12.90 19.06 22.93
N VAL A 165 12.72 19.70 21.77
CA VAL A 165 12.38 19.04 20.50
C VAL A 165 13.45 19.30 19.47
N LEU A 166 14.08 18.23 18.97
CA LEU A 166 14.94 18.27 17.81
C LEU A 166 14.17 17.79 16.57
N TYR A 167 14.45 18.38 15.41
CA TYR A 167 13.78 18.04 14.16
C TYR A 167 14.81 17.71 13.06
N PRO A 168 15.20 16.44 12.89
CA PRO A 168 16.08 16.03 11.80
C PRO A 168 15.36 16.15 10.45
N GLY A 169 16.07 16.60 9.40
CA GLY A 169 15.52 16.69 8.05
C GLY A 169 15.99 15.63 7.06
N ASN A 170 16.98 14.81 7.42
CA ASN A 170 17.48 13.71 6.61
C ASN A 170 18.12 12.60 7.47
N THR A 171 18.61 11.54 6.83
CA THR A 171 19.22 10.37 7.51
C THR A 171 20.46 10.71 8.33
N GLN A 172 21.33 11.61 7.85
CA GLN A 172 22.52 12.03 8.60
C GLN A 172 22.12 12.73 9.90
N GLU A 173 21.12 13.60 9.84
CA GLU A 173 20.65 14.35 11.00
C GLU A 173 19.95 13.46 12.03
N ILE A 174 19.43 12.29 11.66
CA ILE A 174 18.96 11.30 12.66
C ILE A 174 20.11 10.90 13.59
N LEU A 175 21.30 10.66 13.04
CA LEU A 175 22.48 10.29 13.84
C LEU A 175 23.03 11.52 14.58
N ASP A 176 23.23 12.63 13.87
CA ASP A 176 23.85 13.83 14.44
C ASP A 176 22.96 14.44 15.54
N TYR A 177 21.67 14.68 15.25
CA TYR A 177 20.73 15.23 16.22
C TYR A 177 20.36 14.19 17.29
N GLY A 178 20.35 12.89 16.98
CA GLY A 178 20.16 11.85 17.98
C GLY A 178 21.24 11.85 19.05
N LEU A 179 22.52 11.94 18.64
CA LEU A 179 23.65 12.00 19.58
C LEU A 179 23.63 13.31 20.39
N LEU A 180 23.26 14.43 19.77
CA LEU A 180 23.05 15.71 20.47
C LEU A 180 21.90 15.64 21.46
N ALA A 181 20.78 15.02 21.09
CA ALA A 181 19.61 14.86 21.95
C ALA A 181 19.91 13.98 23.18
N ILE A 182 20.68 12.90 22.99
CA ILE A 182 21.13 12.03 24.09
C ILE A 182 22.04 12.82 25.05
N ALA A 183 23.02 13.57 24.52
CA ALA A 183 23.89 14.38 25.35
C ALA A 183 23.15 15.52 26.07
N LEU A 184 22.20 16.17 25.40
CA LEU A 184 21.31 17.16 26.00
C LEU A 184 20.49 16.56 27.15
N SER A 185 19.93 15.36 26.96
CA SER A 185 19.18 14.67 28.00
C SER A 185 20.05 14.31 29.20
N ARG A 186 21.28 13.83 28.98
CA ARG A 186 22.24 13.57 30.07
C ARG A 186 22.58 14.83 30.86
N PHE A 187 22.84 15.92 30.15
CA PHE A 187 23.22 17.20 30.74
C PHE A 187 22.07 17.84 31.52
N SER A 188 20.91 17.99 30.89
CA SER A 188 19.76 18.74 31.43
C SER A 188 18.85 17.91 32.33
N GLY A 189 18.83 16.58 32.16
CA GLY A 189 17.83 15.72 32.78
C GLY A 189 16.48 15.71 32.06
N ALA A 190 16.36 16.42 30.94
CA ALA A 190 15.14 16.45 30.16
C ALA A 190 14.92 15.13 29.44
N TRP A 191 13.66 14.75 29.30
CA TRP A 191 13.25 13.89 28.20
C TRP A 191 13.27 14.72 26.92
N VAL A 192 14.06 14.27 25.94
CA VAL A 192 14.26 15.02 24.70
C VAL A 192 13.53 14.30 23.58
N ALA A 193 12.71 15.05 22.84
CA ALA A 193 11.96 14.53 21.71
C ALA A 193 12.71 14.74 20.40
N MET A 194 12.55 13.79 19.49
CA MET A 194 12.85 13.95 18.07
C MET A 194 11.56 13.81 17.27
N LYS A 195 11.24 14.87 16.50
CA LYS A 195 10.12 14.85 15.55
C LYS A 195 10.54 14.05 14.32
N MET A 196 9.90 12.90 14.13
CA MET A 196 10.20 11.94 13.06
C MET A 196 9.09 11.97 12.02
N VAL A 197 9.35 12.55 10.84
CA VAL A 197 8.36 12.63 9.75
C VAL A 197 8.52 11.51 8.73
N THR A 198 7.45 11.22 7.98
CA THR A 198 7.39 10.13 6.99
C THR A 198 8.55 10.14 6.00
N THR A 199 8.85 11.27 5.39
CA THR A 199 9.93 11.44 4.40
C THR A 199 11.34 11.17 4.94
N VAL A 200 11.54 11.34 6.25
CA VAL A 200 12.83 11.08 6.90
C VAL A 200 12.94 9.61 7.31
N CYS A 201 11.87 9.00 7.81
CA CYS A 201 11.89 7.60 8.26
C CYS A 201 11.83 6.60 7.09
N ASP A 202 10.94 6.87 6.12
CA ASP A 202 10.79 6.09 4.89
C ASP A 202 11.88 6.44 3.86
N GLY A 203 12.65 7.51 4.12
CA GLY A 203 13.77 7.94 3.30
C GLY A 203 15.07 7.22 3.62
N GLY A 204 16.08 7.47 2.80
CA GLY A 204 17.45 7.00 3.02
C GLY A 204 18.46 7.88 2.34
N SER A 205 19.70 7.83 2.80
CA SER A 205 20.81 8.49 2.11
C SER A 205 22.15 7.84 2.44
N THR A 206 23.16 8.16 1.65
CA THR A 206 24.55 8.02 2.09
C THR A 206 24.78 8.92 3.31
N VAL A 207 25.43 8.37 4.33
CA VAL A 207 25.79 9.05 5.57
C VAL A 207 27.28 8.91 5.84
N GLU A 208 27.87 9.95 6.40
CA GLU A 208 29.24 9.97 6.87
C GLU A 208 29.29 9.49 8.31
N LEU A 209 30.13 8.49 8.54
CA LEU A 209 30.42 7.92 9.85
C LEU A 209 31.75 8.46 10.35
N ASP A 210 31.71 9.06 11.54
CA ASP A 210 32.90 9.37 12.32
C ASP A 210 32.55 9.20 13.81
N PRO A 211 33.37 8.49 14.62
CA PRO A 211 33.15 8.33 16.05
C PRO A 211 33.00 9.66 16.81
N ASP A 212 33.69 10.70 16.34
CA ASP A 212 33.77 12.02 16.96
C ASP A 212 32.74 12.99 16.38
N ARG A 213 31.96 12.57 15.37
CA ARG A 213 30.84 13.34 14.81
C ARG A 213 29.48 12.99 15.45
N PRO A 214 28.69 14.00 15.86
CA PRO A 214 29.06 15.41 15.99
C PRO A 214 29.97 15.60 17.20
N ALA A 215 30.80 16.64 17.17
CA ALA A 215 31.52 17.08 18.36
C ALA A 215 30.50 17.61 19.37
N ILE A 216 30.66 17.26 20.65
CA ILE A 216 29.72 17.62 21.71
C ILE A 216 30.46 18.32 22.83
N THR A 217 29.98 19.50 23.19
CA THR A 217 30.45 20.31 24.31
C THR A 217 29.36 20.38 25.36
N VAL A 218 29.68 19.99 26.60
CA VAL A 218 28.76 20.08 27.74
C VAL A 218 28.96 21.46 28.41
N PRO A 219 27.90 22.28 28.57
CA PRO A 219 28.01 23.56 29.27
C PRO A 219 28.38 23.40 30.76
N GLU A 220 29.07 24.40 31.32
CA GLU A 220 29.40 24.47 32.75
C GLU A 220 28.31 25.22 33.55
N GLY A 221 28.29 25.04 34.88
CA GLY A 221 27.48 25.86 35.78
C GLY A 221 26.03 25.43 36.01
N TYR A 222 25.58 24.33 35.40
CA TYR A 222 24.27 23.73 35.66
C TYR A 222 24.40 22.39 36.38
N GLU A 223 23.77 22.29 37.56
CA GLU A 223 23.64 21.03 38.30
C GLU A 223 22.24 20.45 38.12
N LYS A 224 22.16 19.35 37.38
CA LYS A 224 20.93 18.60 37.12
C LYS A 224 20.31 18.07 38.41
N ARG A 225 19.01 18.30 38.61
CA ARG A 225 18.22 17.67 39.67
C ARG A 225 17.28 16.60 39.10
N HIS A 226 17.12 15.53 39.87
CA HIS A 226 16.27 14.38 39.55
C HIS A 226 15.61 13.85 40.82
N ASP A 227 14.29 13.61 40.78
CA ASP A 227 13.55 12.97 41.87
C ASP A 227 12.29 12.28 41.34
N ALA A 228 12.20 10.96 41.51
CA ALA A 228 11.06 10.17 41.06
C ALA A 228 9.90 10.11 42.07
N ARG A 229 10.04 10.72 43.26
CA ARG A 229 8.98 10.79 44.27
C ARG A 229 8.00 11.90 43.87
N LEU A 230 7.03 11.55 43.02
CA LEU A 230 6.04 12.48 42.51
C LEU A 230 4.91 12.74 43.52
N THR A 231 5.29 13.28 44.68
CA THR A 231 4.39 13.74 45.74
C THR A 231 4.83 15.11 46.26
N ILE A 232 3.91 15.86 46.87
CA ILE A 232 4.23 17.15 47.51
C ILE A 232 5.13 16.89 48.74
N PRO A 233 6.21 17.68 48.96
CA PRO A 233 6.59 18.91 48.25
C PRO A 233 7.52 18.71 47.04
N TYR A 234 8.03 17.51 46.81
CA TYR A 234 9.02 17.22 45.76
C TYR A 234 8.54 17.57 44.36
N THR A 235 7.28 17.30 44.03
CA THR A 235 6.70 17.63 42.72
C THR A 235 6.80 19.12 42.39
N LEU A 236 6.55 20.02 43.36
CA LEU A 236 6.64 21.47 43.14
C LEU A 236 8.08 21.94 42.94
N MET A 237 9.03 21.31 43.64
CA MET A 237 10.45 21.58 43.43
C MET A 237 10.90 21.15 42.03
N MET A 238 10.44 19.99 41.57
CA MET A 238 10.75 19.46 40.25
C MET A 238 10.02 20.22 39.12
N GLU A 239 8.84 20.77 39.37
CA GLU A 239 8.17 21.68 38.44
C GLU A 239 9.02 22.93 38.16
N HIS A 240 9.55 23.57 39.20
CA HIS A 240 10.46 24.71 39.03
C HIS A 240 11.75 24.31 38.30
N GLU A 241 12.29 23.12 38.60
CA GLU A 241 13.44 22.57 37.88
C GLU A 241 13.17 22.49 36.37
N VAL A 242 12.04 21.90 35.97
CA VAL A 242 11.66 21.71 34.56
C VAL A 242 11.43 23.05 33.87
N ASN A 243 10.54 23.88 34.43
CA ASN A 243 10.01 25.06 33.74
C ASN A 243 10.98 26.25 33.74
N SER A 244 11.92 26.34 34.68
CA SER A 244 12.83 27.49 34.79
C SER A 244 14.28 27.13 34.49
N ARG A 245 14.82 26.08 35.12
CA ARG A 245 16.26 25.79 35.06
C ARG A 245 16.63 24.89 33.89
N ARG A 246 15.86 23.83 33.66
CA ARG A 246 16.17 22.80 32.65
C ARG A 246 15.98 23.28 31.22
N LEU A 247 14.93 24.06 30.94
CA LEU A 247 14.76 24.67 29.62
C LEU A 247 15.87 25.68 29.30
N GLU A 248 16.36 26.41 30.30
CA GLU A 248 17.51 27.30 30.13
C GLU A 248 18.81 26.52 29.90
N ALA A 249 19.02 25.42 30.63
CA ALA A 249 20.13 24.50 30.35
C ALA A 249 20.06 23.97 28.90
N ALA A 250 18.88 23.62 28.40
CA ALA A 250 18.70 23.19 27.01
C ALA A 250 19.07 24.28 26.00
N ARG A 251 18.67 25.54 26.23
CA ARG A 251 19.07 26.70 25.42
C ARG A 251 20.59 26.88 25.39
N GLN A 252 21.24 26.81 26.55
CA GLN A 252 22.70 26.92 26.65
C GLN A 252 23.42 25.80 25.91
N PHE A 253 22.94 24.56 26.06
CA PHE A 253 23.46 23.40 25.32
C PHE A 253 23.33 23.60 23.81
N ALA A 254 22.16 24.04 23.34
CA ALA A 254 21.93 24.26 21.92
C ALA A 254 22.84 25.35 21.33
N ARG A 255 23.10 26.41 22.10
CA ARG A 255 24.01 27.50 21.71
C ARG A 255 25.45 27.02 21.55
N VAL A 256 26.03 26.36 22.57
CA VAL A 256 27.45 25.95 22.55
C VAL A 256 27.74 24.83 21.55
N ASN A 257 26.72 24.02 21.21
CA ASN A 257 26.83 22.96 20.21
C ASN A 257 26.38 23.38 18.81
N ALA A 258 26.03 24.66 18.60
CA ALA A 258 25.52 25.18 17.32
C ALA A 258 24.42 24.32 16.70
N VAL A 259 23.49 23.83 17.53
CA VAL A 259 22.39 22.94 17.08
C VAL A 259 21.51 23.63 16.04
N ASN A 260 21.35 24.95 16.18
CA ASN A 260 20.71 25.81 15.20
C ASN A 260 21.79 26.48 14.34
N ARG A 261 21.59 26.51 13.03
CA ARG A 261 22.58 27.00 12.04
C ARG A 261 22.03 28.23 11.31
N VAL A 262 22.87 29.26 11.14
CA VAL A 262 22.56 30.44 10.31
C VAL A 262 23.54 30.50 9.13
N MET A 263 23.01 30.68 7.93
CA MET A 263 23.74 30.63 6.65
C MET A 263 23.39 31.85 5.78
N GLY A 264 24.27 32.19 4.84
CA GLY A 264 24.09 33.34 3.94
C GLY A 264 24.60 34.66 4.52
N ALA A 265 23.95 35.77 4.17
CA ALA A 265 24.36 37.13 4.49
C ALA A 265 24.47 37.41 6.00
N ARG A 266 25.59 37.95 6.48
CA ARG A 266 25.85 38.19 7.92
C ARG A 266 25.59 39.61 8.42
N GLU A 267 25.94 40.65 7.68
CA GLU A 267 25.77 42.04 8.15
C GLU A 267 24.77 42.84 7.32
N ASN A 268 24.71 42.56 6.02
CA ASN A 268 23.88 43.28 5.05
C ASN A 268 22.54 42.60 4.74
N ALA A 269 22.18 41.51 5.45
CA ALA A 269 20.94 40.80 5.18
C ALA A 269 19.71 41.68 5.41
N ARG A 270 18.71 41.54 4.53
CA ARG A 270 17.40 42.20 4.63
C ARG A 270 16.26 41.20 4.77
N ILE A 271 16.41 40.03 4.18
CA ILE A 271 15.42 38.95 4.23
C ILE A 271 15.99 37.76 4.99
N GLY A 272 15.24 37.29 5.99
CA GLY A 272 15.53 36.05 6.70
C GLY A 272 14.55 34.95 6.31
N ILE A 273 15.03 33.72 6.13
CA ILE A 273 14.20 32.53 5.98
C ILE A 273 14.41 31.67 7.23
N ALA A 274 13.35 31.42 7.99
CA ALA A 274 13.38 30.58 9.20
C ALA A 274 12.71 29.23 8.90
N THR A 275 13.39 28.12 9.13
CA THR A 275 12.85 26.78 8.83
C THR A 275 13.53 25.68 9.66
N ALA A 276 13.01 24.46 9.61
CA ALA A 276 13.51 23.31 10.37
C ALA A 276 13.26 21.97 9.68
N GLY A 277 13.99 20.94 10.10
CA GLY A 277 13.84 19.56 9.64
C GLY A 277 13.80 19.41 8.14
N LYS A 278 12.83 18.63 7.62
CA LYS A 278 12.68 18.38 6.18
C LYS A 278 12.56 19.66 5.37
N LEU A 279 11.85 20.66 5.88
CA LEU A 279 11.54 21.89 5.12
C LEU A 279 12.75 22.72 4.79
N TYR A 280 13.83 22.59 5.56
CA TYR A 280 15.12 23.14 5.16
C TYR A 280 15.53 22.61 3.77
N TYR A 281 15.41 21.30 3.55
CA TYR A 281 15.77 20.68 2.28
C TYR A 281 14.79 21.04 1.15
N ASP A 282 13.52 21.30 1.48
CA ASP A 282 12.56 21.84 0.51
C ASP A 282 12.86 23.31 0.14
N VAL A 283 13.28 24.14 1.10
CA VAL A 283 13.75 25.51 0.85
C VAL A 283 15.00 25.49 -0.04
N VAL A 284 15.99 24.65 0.28
CA VAL A 284 17.20 24.52 -0.55
C VAL A 284 16.85 24.03 -1.97
N GLN A 285 15.93 23.07 -2.09
CA GLN A 285 15.47 22.60 -3.39
C GLN A 285 14.72 23.70 -4.16
N ALA A 286 13.84 24.45 -3.51
CA ALA A 286 13.12 25.57 -4.12
C ALA A 286 14.08 26.66 -4.63
N LEU A 287 15.11 27.00 -3.85
CA LEU A 287 16.15 27.94 -4.26
C LEU A 287 16.94 27.41 -5.47
N ARG A 288 17.36 26.14 -5.44
CA ARG A 288 18.04 25.48 -6.57
C ARG A 288 17.19 25.50 -7.84
N ASP A 289 15.91 25.15 -7.72
CA ASP A 289 14.95 25.16 -8.83
C ASP A 289 14.74 26.56 -9.42
N MET A 290 14.89 27.62 -8.61
CA MET A 290 14.86 29.02 -9.05
C MET A 290 16.23 29.52 -9.55
N GLY A 291 17.25 28.65 -9.61
CA GLY A 291 18.61 29.01 -10.04
C GLY A 291 19.37 29.85 -9.01
N ILE A 292 19.14 29.62 -7.73
CA ILE A 292 19.82 30.28 -6.60
C ILE A 292 20.57 29.22 -5.80
N GLY A 293 21.90 29.23 -5.88
CA GLY A 293 22.76 28.44 -5.02
C GLY A 293 22.92 29.04 -3.63
N LEU A 294 23.24 28.21 -2.63
CA LEU A 294 23.49 28.67 -1.26
C LEU A 294 24.64 29.69 -1.17
N GLY A 295 25.62 29.61 -2.07
CA GLY A 295 26.73 30.57 -2.16
C GLY A 295 26.33 31.95 -2.67
N GLU A 296 25.16 32.10 -3.28
CA GLU A 296 24.67 33.38 -3.83
C GLU A 296 23.82 34.18 -2.83
N LEU A 297 23.49 33.60 -1.67
CA LEU A 297 22.62 34.23 -0.68
C LEU A 297 23.19 35.56 -0.14
N ASP A 298 24.51 35.67 -0.01
CA ASP A 298 25.17 36.89 0.44
C ASP A 298 24.94 38.07 -0.52
N ALA A 299 25.12 37.83 -1.83
CA ALA A 299 24.88 38.80 -2.89
C ALA A 299 23.40 39.20 -3.03
N LEU A 300 22.48 38.33 -2.58
CA LEU A 300 21.05 38.60 -2.56
C LEU A 300 20.57 39.25 -1.25
N HIS A 301 21.47 39.49 -0.29
CA HIS A 301 21.14 40.00 1.05
C HIS A 301 20.14 39.10 1.81
N VAL A 302 20.27 37.77 1.63
CA VAL A 302 19.39 36.76 2.24
C VAL A 302 20.17 35.93 3.25
N ARG A 303 19.53 35.61 4.38
CA ARG A 303 20.04 34.60 5.32
C ARG A 303 19.00 33.55 5.64
N ILE A 304 19.47 32.35 5.96
CA ILE A 304 18.62 31.21 6.33
C ILE A 304 19.00 30.77 7.75
N ALA A 305 18.02 30.67 8.64
CA ALA A 305 18.16 29.99 9.92
C ALA A 305 17.50 28.61 9.85
N LYS A 306 18.32 27.56 9.98
CA LYS A 306 17.87 26.20 10.19
C LYS A 306 17.84 25.90 11.69
N PHE A 307 16.65 25.77 12.26
CA PHE A 307 16.47 25.38 13.64
C PHE A 307 16.54 23.85 13.76
N GLY A 308 17.64 23.33 14.33
CA GLY A 308 17.79 21.92 14.67
C GLY A 308 17.05 21.54 15.94
N MET A 309 16.99 22.47 16.91
CA MET A 309 16.15 22.39 18.10
C MET A 309 15.01 23.41 17.99
N THR A 310 13.80 22.94 17.73
CA THR A 310 12.62 23.78 17.47
C THR A 310 11.92 24.23 18.74
N PHE A 311 12.22 23.59 19.88
CA PHE A 311 11.83 24.05 21.20
C PHE A 311 12.82 23.56 22.27
N PRO A 312 13.14 24.38 23.28
CA PRO A 312 12.92 25.83 23.33
C PRO A 312 13.80 26.55 22.30
N LEU A 313 13.30 27.63 21.69
CA LEU A 313 14.17 28.52 20.93
C LEU A 313 15.17 29.24 21.85
N GLU A 314 16.38 29.44 21.35
CA GLU A 314 17.47 30.15 22.05
C GLU A 314 17.38 31.65 21.73
N PRO A 315 17.08 32.51 22.71
CA PRO A 315 16.78 33.92 22.46
C PRO A 315 17.91 34.69 21.78
N ARG A 316 19.19 34.46 22.15
CA ARG A 316 20.31 35.22 21.58
C ARG A 316 20.50 34.94 20.10
N LEU A 317 20.41 33.67 19.70
CA LEU A 317 20.46 33.29 18.29
C LEU A 317 19.29 33.88 17.49
N VAL A 318 18.09 33.94 18.08
CA VAL A 318 16.92 34.58 17.44
C VAL A 318 17.15 36.08 17.24
N GLU A 319 17.66 36.77 18.27
CA GLU A 319 18.02 38.21 18.19
C GLU A 319 19.14 38.47 17.17
N GLU A 320 20.17 37.63 17.14
CA GLU A 320 21.28 37.71 16.18
C GLU A 320 20.80 37.46 14.74
N PHE A 321 19.93 36.46 14.54
CA PHE A 321 19.32 36.17 13.24
C PHE A 321 18.48 37.35 12.75
N ALA A 322 17.63 37.92 13.61
CA ALA A 322 16.72 39.02 13.30
C ALA A 322 17.43 40.36 13.05
N ARG A 323 18.67 40.51 13.51
CA ARG A 323 19.42 41.78 13.41
C ARG A 323 19.59 42.22 11.96
N GLY A 324 19.09 43.41 11.67
CA GLY A 324 19.18 44.06 10.35
C GLY A 324 18.15 43.61 9.32
N LEU A 325 17.32 42.60 9.66
CA LEU A 325 16.28 42.10 8.77
C LEU A 325 15.08 43.06 8.75
N GLU A 326 14.49 43.20 7.58
CA GLU A 326 13.21 43.87 7.36
C GLU A 326 12.06 42.85 7.44
N THR A 327 12.27 41.65 6.90
CA THR A 327 11.28 40.58 6.86
C THR A 327 11.90 39.23 7.23
N ILE A 328 11.18 38.45 8.04
CA ILE A 328 11.43 37.03 8.27
C ILE A 328 10.27 36.23 7.66
N VAL A 329 10.59 35.35 6.72
CA VAL A 329 9.67 34.37 6.13
C VAL A 329 9.85 33.03 6.86
N VAL A 330 8.84 32.61 7.60
CA VAL A 330 8.85 31.34 8.34
C VAL A 330 8.25 30.25 7.46
N ILE A 331 9.08 29.27 7.09
CA ILE A 331 8.68 28.10 6.33
C ILE A 331 8.55 26.91 7.28
N GLU A 332 7.32 26.66 7.74
CA GLU A 332 6.97 25.54 8.61
C GLU A 332 5.71 24.80 8.15
N GLU A 333 5.61 23.53 8.49
CA GLU A 333 4.48 22.65 8.17
C GLU A 333 3.42 22.68 9.27
N LYS A 334 2.18 22.33 8.92
CA LYS A 334 1.06 22.26 9.87
C LYS A 334 0.81 23.57 10.58
N ARG A 335 0.37 23.55 11.85
CA ARG A 335 0.08 24.79 12.59
C ARG A 335 1.37 25.53 12.91
N SER A 336 1.25 26.84 13.09
CA SER A 336 2.38 27.69 13.49
C SER A 336 2.99 27.19 14.81
N PHE A 337 4.32 27.04 14.83
CA PHE A 337 5.09 26.63 16.00
C PHE A 337 6.40 27.44 16.12
N LEU A 338 7.21 27.48 15.06
CA LEU A 338 8.38 28.36 14.99
C LEU A 338 7.95 29.83 14.86
N GLU A 339 6.97 30.14 14.01
CA GLU A 339 6.49 31.51 13.82
C GLU A 339 5.93 32.07 15.13
N LEU A 340 5.19 31.26 15.91
CA LEU A 340 4.66 31.64 17.22
C LEU A 340 5.79 32.03 18.20
N GLN A 341 6.80 31.18 18.36
CA GLN A 341 7.91 31.41 19.29
C GLN A 341 8.81 32.58 18.84
N LEU A 342 9.05 32.73 17.53
CA LEU A 342 9.80 33.86 16.99
C LEU A 342 9.09 35.19 17.27
N ARG A 343 7.76 35.24 17.08
CA ARG A 343 6.95 36.41 17.43
C ARG A 343 7.03 36.73 18.91
N GLU A 344 6.92 35.73 19.77
CA GLU A 344 7.01 35.90 21.23
C GLU A 344 8.37 36.52 21.63
N LEU A 345 9.47 35.94 21.15
CA LEU A 345 10.83 36.40 21.50
C LEU A 345 11.17 37.79 20.94
N LEU A 346 10.62 38.16 19.78
CA LEU A 346 10.93 39.42 19.10
C LEU A 346 9.92 40.54 19.38
N TYR A 347 8.81 40.26 20.08
CA TYR A 347 7.73 41.24 20.30
C TYR A 347 8.25 42.53 20.97
N ASN A 348 9.04 42.35 22.04
CA ASN A 348 9.62 43.44 22.82
C ASN A 348 10.98 43.94 22.28
N ALA A 349 11.46 43.43 21.14
CA ALA A 349 12.70 43.91 20.55
C ALA A 349 12.55 45.36 20.05
N PRO A 350 13.57 46.23 20.23
CA PRO A 350 13.49 47.65 19.88
C PRO A 350 13.34 47.88 18.37
N LYS A 351 13.94 46.99 17.56
CA LYS A 351 13.73 46.89 16.11
C LYS A 351 13.39 45.44 15.81
N ARG A 352 12.23 45.21 15.22
CA ARG A 352 11.75 43.88 14.86
C ARG A 352 11.34 43.82 13.38
N PRO A 353 11.71 42.76 12.66
CA PRO A 353 11.26 42.55 11.29
C PRO A 353 9.76 42.22 11.25
N VAL A 354 9.15 42.39 10.09
CA VAL A 354 7.85 41.79 9.80
C VAL A 354 8.02 40.27 9.74
N ILE A 355 7.20 39.52 10.46
CA ILE A 355 7.25 38.05 10.47
C ILE A 355 6.03 37.52 9.74
N VAL A 356 6.28 36.92 8.56
CA VAL A 356 5.28 36.27 7.71
C VAL A 356 5.51 34.75 7.72
N GLY A 357 4.49 33.97 7.43
CA GLY A 357 4.58 32.51 7.41
C GLY A 357 3.26 31.90 7.02
N LYS A 358 2.39 31.62 8.00
CA LYS A 358 1.00 31.19 7.72
C LYS A 358 0.18 32.29 7.09
N LEU A 359 0.37 33.52 7.56
CA LEU A 359 -0.21 34.72 7.01
C LEU A 359 0.89 35.63 6.47
N ASP A 360 0.56 36.45 5.47
CA ASP A 360 1.42 37.52 4.97
C ASP A 360 1.26 38.80 5.82
N GLU A 361 1.94 39.87 5.41
CA GLU A 361 1.92 41.17 6.10
C GLU A 361 0.56 41.90 6.05
N LYS A 362 -0.42 41.37 5.31
CA LYS A 362 -1.80 41.88 5.16
C LYS A 362 -2.84 40.91 5.73
N ASP A 363 -2.39 39.98 6.58
CA ASP A 363 -3.21 38.92 7.19
C ASP A 363 -3.88 38.00 6.15
N GLN A 364 -3.35 37.91 4.92
CA GLN A 364 -3.85 36.97 3.92
C GLN A 364 -3.13 35.63 4.03
N PRO A 365 -3.78 34.50 3.73
CA PRO A 365 -3.14 33.18 3.73
C PRO A 365 -1.92 33.11 2.81
N LEU A 366 -0.78 32.69 3.36
CA LEU A 366 0.49 32.54 2.64
C LEU A 366 0.91 31.06 2.56
N LEU A 367 1.10 30.38 3.70
CA LEU A 367 1.33 28.94 3.78
C LEU A 367 0.18 28.24 4.52
N PRO A 368 -0.33 27.12 4.00
CA PRO A 368 -1.44 26.42 4.64
C PRO A 368 -1.04 25.84 6.03
N PRO A 369 -1.98 25.83 7.00
CA PRO A 369 -1.79 25.14 8.28
C PRO A 369 -2.07 23.63 8.19
N VAL A 370 -2.26 23.11 6.96
CA VAL A 370 -2.69 21.74 6.65
C VAL A 370 -1.75 21.11 5.62
N PHE A 371 -1.89 19.80 5.40
CA PHE A 371 -1.04 18.99 4.52
C PHE A 371 0.46 19.00 4.89
N GLU A 372 1.26 18.36 4.04
CA GLU A 372 2.73 18.41 4.02
C GLU A 372 3.14 19.45 2.96
N LEU A 373 4.26 20.14 3.15
CA LEU A 373 4.74 21.11 2.17
C LEU A 373 5.79 20.46 1.25
N ASP A 374 5.69 20.80 -0.04
CA ASP A 374 6.63 20.42 -1.09
C ASP A 374 7.44 21.68 -1.55
N PRO A 375 8.53 21.51 -2.31
CA PRO A 375 9.34 22.63 -2.80
C PRO A 375 8.55 23.66 -3.65
N GLU A 376 7.48 23.26 -4.34
CA GLU A 376 6.75 24.16 -5.25
C GLU A 376 5.99 25.28 -4.55
N PRO A 377 5.12 25.02 -3.53
CA PRO A 377 4.56 26.08 -2.70
C PRO A 377 5.62 26.97 -2.06
N VAL A 378 6.74 26.37 -1.61
CA VAL A 378 7.85 27.13 -1.00
C VAL A 378 8.49 28.08 -2.01
N ALA A 379 8.76 27.64 -3.24
CA ALA A 379 9.27 28.50 -4.31
C ALA A 379 8.33 29.68 -4.61
N SER A 380 7.02 29.42 -4.68
CA SER A 380 6.01 30.47 -4.93
C SER A 380 5.93 31.50 -3.81
N VAL A 381 6.13 31.11 -2.55
CA VAL A 381 6.19 32.03 -1.42
C VAL A 381 7.49 32.82 -1.43
N LEU A 382 8.64 32.14 -1.54
CA LEU A 382 9.95 32.78 -1.51
C LEU A 382 10.13 33.78 -2.65
N SER A 383 9.58 33.52 -3.85
CA SER A 383 9.67 34.45 -4.97
C SER A 383 9.00 35.80 -4.75
N ARG A 384 8.11 35.93 -3.76
CA ARG A 384 7.48 37.22 -3.39
C ARG A 384 8.43 38.13 -2.61
N TYR A 385 9.42 37.55 -1.94
CA TYR A 385 10.32 38.24 -1.02
C TYR A 385 11.77 38.30 -1.52
N LEU A 386 12.15 37.40 -2.43
CA LEU A 386 13.49 37.37 -3.01
C LEU A 386 13.62 38.29 -4.23
N PRO A 387 14.81 38.86 -4.51
CA PRO A 387 15.05 39.62 -5.73
C PRO A 387 14.75 38.80 -6.99
N GLY A 388 13.98 39.36 -7.92
CA GLY A 388 13.54 38.67 -9.13
C GLY A 388 14.69 38.28 -10.06
N ARG A 389 14.63 37.05 -10.59
CA ARG A 389 15.56 36.51 -11.62
C ARG A 389 14.77 35.88 -12.76
N GLU A 390 15.34 35.84 -13.96
CA GLU A 390 14.71 35.19 -15.11
C GLU A 390 14.46 33.69 -14.84
N SER A 391 15.41 33.00 -14.22
CA SER A 391 15.30 31.59 -13.80
C SER A 391 14.13 31.36 -12.84
N MET A 392 13.91 32.27 -11.90
CA MET A 392 12.78 32.25 -10.97
C MET A 392 11.46 32.41 -11.71
N THR A 393 11.33 33.43 -12.57
CA THR A 393 10.12 33.64 -13.39
C THR A 393 9.81 32.42 -14.25
N ARG A 394 10.84 31.82 -14.88
CA ARG A 394 10.71 30.60 -15.67
C ARG A 394 10.22 29.42 -14.82
N ARG A 395 10.78 29.24 -13.63
CA ARG A 395 10.37 28.17 -12.70
C ARG A 395 8.93 28.34 -12.24
N LEU A 396 8.50 29.56 -11.89
CA LEU A 396 7.12 29.83 -11.49
C LEU A 396 6.13 29.63 -12.65
N GLY A 397 6.49 30.10 -13.85
CA GLY A 397 5.70 29.86 -15.06
C GLY A 397 5.50 28.37 -15.32
N PHE A 398 6.55 27.58 -15.12
CA PHE A 398 6.49 26.14 -15.22
C PHE A 398 5.62 25.47 -14.15
N ILE A 399 5.75 25.88 -12.87
CA ILE A 399 4.88 25.39 -11.79
C ILE A 399 3.42 25.70 -12.10
N ALA A 400 3.12 26.91 -12.60
CA ALA A 400 1.77 27.33 -12.99
C ALA A 400 1.25 26.53 -14.19
N GLU A 401 2.08 26.30 -15.22
CA GLU A 401 1.75 25.44 -16.35
C GLU A 401 1.37 24.03 -15.89
N ILE A 402 2.21 23.37 -15.10
CA ILE A 402 1.91 22.02 -14.59
C ILE A 402 0.67 22.00 -13.69
N SER A 403 0.51 23.01 -12.84
CA SER A 403 -0.63 23.09 -11.92
C SER A 403 -1.95 23.36 -12.63
N SER A 404 -1.91 24.05 -13.78
CA SER A 404 -3.09 24.41 -14.58
C SER A 404 -3.48 23.39 -15.63
N ARG A 405 -2.61 22.40 -15.94
CA ARG A 405 -2.95 21.30 -16.86
C ARG A 405 -4.25 20.64 -16.42
N ASP A 406 -5.20 20.52 -17.34
CA ASP A 406 -6.42 19.77 -17.08
C ASP A 406 -6.03 18.33 -16.76
N ARG A 407 -6.26 17.94 -15.50
CA ARG A 407 -5.86 16.63 -15.02
C ARG A 407 -6.92 15.68 -15.48
N GLU A 408 -6.67 15.04 -16.63
CA GLU A 408 -7.51 13.92 -17.02
C GLU A 408 -7.59 12.94 -15.85
N LYS A 409 -8.80 12.68 -15.38
CA LYS A 409 -9.04 11.86 -14.18
C LYS A 409 -8.77 10.40 -14.51
N VAL A 410 -7.50 10.02 -14.47
CA VAL A 410 -7.07 8.63 -14.45
C VAL A 410 -7.55 8.02 -13.13
N ASP A 411 -8.17 6.84 -13.21
CA ASP A 411 -8.70 6.17 -12.03
C ASP A 411 -7.60 5.92 -10.98
N MET A 412 -7.87 6.26 -9.72
CA MET A 412 -6.96 5.99 -8.62
C MET A 412 -7.07 4.53 -8.16
N ARG A 413 -5.94 3.93 -7.78
CA ARG A 413 -5.92 2.61 -7.13
C ARG A 413 -6.39 2.72 -5.69
N MET A 414 -7.69 2.52 -5.47
CA MET A 414 -8.27 2.45 -4.13
C MET A 414 -7.67 1.28 -3.32
N PRO A 415 -7.37 1.47 -2.03
CA PRO A 415 -6.93 0.40 -1.14
C PRO A 415 -7.91 -0.78 -1.17
N ASN A 416 -7.40 -2.00 -1.30
CA ASN A 416 -8.22 -3.21 -1.34
C ASN A 416 -7.59 -4.35 -0.54
N PHE A 417 -8.38 -5.37 -0.25
CA PHE A 417 -7.89 -6.54 0.45
C PHE A 417 -6.95 -7.36 -0.43
N CYS A 418 -5.94 -7.96 0.23
CA CYS A 418 -5.06 -8.93 -0.41
C CYS A 418 -5.88 -10.06 -1.06
N PRO A 419 -5.40 -10.67 -2.17
CA PRO A 419 -5.98 -11.90 -2.68
C PRO A 419 -6.20 -12.93 -1.57
N GLY A 420 -7.40 -13.50 -1.50
CA GLY A 420 -7.79 -14.48 -0.49
C GLY A 420 -7.76 -14.01 0.97
N CYS A 421 -7.89 -12.71 1.21
CA CYS A 421 -7.96 -12.16 2.57
C CYS A 421 -9.17 -12.69 3.35
N PRO A 422 -9.02 -13.15 4.61
CA PRO A 422 -10.14 -13.56 5.45
C PRO A 422 -11.16 -12.44 5.71
N HIS A 423 -10.69 -11.19 5.73
CA HIS A 423 -11.53 -10.00 5.93
C HIS A 423 -12.56 -9.75 4.83
N ASN A 424 -12.44 -10.39 3.66
CA ASN A 424 -13.51 -10.37 2.66
C ASN A 424 -14.81 -10.98 3.22
N ARG A 425 -14.70 -11.97 4.10
CA ARG A 425 -15.84 -12.67 4.72
C ARG A 425 -16.11 -12.21 6.15
N SER A 426 -15.08 -12.12 6.99
CA SER A 426 -15.27 -11.84 8.42
C SER A 426 -15.88 -10.48 8.71
N LEU A 427 -15.76 -9.52 7.78
CA LEU A 427 -16.30 -8.17 7.88
C LEU A 427 -17.68 -7.99 7.27
N LEU A 428 -18.31 -9.06 6.78
CA LEU A 428 -19.70 -9.02 6.30
C LEU A 428 -20.66 -8.76 7.48
N LEU A 429 -21.74 -8.04 7.19
CA LEU A 429 -22.91 -7.89 8.04
C LEU A 429 -24.15 -8.26 7.22
N LEU A 430 -25.26 -8.54 7.92
CA LEU A 430 -26.55 -8.74 7.29
C LEU A 430 -27.24 -7.40 7.01
N GLU A 431 -28.32 -7.44 6.23
CA GLU A 431 -29.11 -6.24 5.95
C GLU A 431 -29.66 -5.63 7.25
N GLY A 432 -29.57 -4.30 7.38
CA GLY A 432 -29.99 -3.55 8.57
C GLY A 432 -28.98 -3.53 9.74
N GLN A 433 -28.02 -4.46 9.76
CA GLN A 433 -26.99 -4.53 10.79
C GLN A 433 -25.91 -3.44 10.61
N MET A 434 -25.31 -3.06 11.72
CA MET A 434 -24.38 -1.93 11.81
C MET A 434 -23.12 -2.35 12.57
N ALA A 435 -21.96 -1.84 12.16
CA ALA A 435 -20.71 -2.04 12.86
C ALA A 435 -19.87 -0.78 13.05
N GLY A 436 -19.14 -0.73 14.15
CA GLY A 436 -17.97 0.13 14.31
C GLY A 436 -16.70 -0.52 13.76
N GLY A 437 -15.64 0.28 13.63
CA GLY A 437 -14.30 -0.18 13.29
C GLY A 437 -13.22 0.71 13.89
N GLY A 438 -11.97 0.38 13.58
CA GLY A 438 -10.80 1.17 13.94
C GLY A 438 -9.78 1.18 12.80
N ILE A 439 -8.59 1.71 13.06
CA ILE A 439 -7.48 1.67 12.10
C ILE A 439 -7.15 0.22 11.73
N GLY A 440 -6.91 -0.04 10.45
CA GLY A 440 -6.55 -1.37 9.96
C GLY A 440 -7.33 -1.80 8.72
N CYS A 441 -7.45 -3.11 8.52
CA CYS A 441 -8.26 -3.68 7.43
C CYS A 441 -9.75 -3.29 7.53
N HIS A 442 -10.22 -2.93 8.72
CA HIS A 442 -11.60 -2.52 8.97
C HIS A 442 -11.89 -1.13 8.42
N ALA A 443 -10.93 -0.20 8.49
CA ALA A 443 -11.02 1.11 7.84
C ALA A 443 -11.07 0.98 6.31
N MET A 444 -10.30 0.06 5.72
CA MET A 444 -10.42 -0.27 4.29
C MET A 444 -11.82 -0.81 3.95
N ALA A 445 -12.39 -1.65 4.83
CA ALA A 445 -13.71 -2.22 4.61
C ALA A 445 -14.82 -1.16 4.49
N ALA A 446 -14.68 -0.03 5.19
CA ALA A 446 -15.61 1.10 5.12
C ALA A 446 -15.55 1.80 3.74
N GLY A 447 -14.37 1.90 3.12
CA GLY A 447 -14.19 2.51 1.79
C GLY A 447 -14.49 1.58 0.61
N LEU A 448 -14.47 0.26 0.81
CA LEU A 448 -14.82 -0.73 -0.21
C LEU A 448 -16.34 -0.84 -0.33
N ALA A 449 -16.94 0.11 -1.05
CA ALA A 449 -18.38 0.33 -1.16
C ALA A 449 -19.17 -0.79 -1.84
N GLN A 450 -19.20 -2.05 -1.35
CA GLN A 450 -20.17 -3.06 -1.79
C GLN A 450 -20.63 -3.99 -0.66
N PHE A 451 -21.96 -4.20 -0.65
CA PHE A 451 -22.79 -5.17 0.11
C PHE A 451 -22.82 -4.99 1.63
N SER A 452 -23.97 -4.55 2.15
CA SER A 452 -24.39 -4.71 3.56
C SER A 452 -23.31 -4.52 4.61
N ARG A 453 -22.48 -3.48 4.46
CA ARG A 453 -21.43 -3.12 5.41
C ARG A 453 -21.82 -1.79 6.04
N GLY A 454 -22.77 -1.84 6.98
CA GLY A 454 -23.22 -0.68 7.76
C GLY A 454 -22.13 -0.17 8.71
N TYR A 455 -20.98 0.26 8.19
CA TYR A 455 -19.97 0.93 9.01
C TYR A 455 -20.44 2.33 9.33
N SER A 456 -20.59 2.62 10.61
CA SER A 456 -21.13 3.92 11.04
C SER A 456 -20.09 4.86 11.58
N PHE A 457 -18.96 4.35 12.07
CA PHE A 457 -17.88 5.17 12.60
C PHE A 457 -16.57 4.37 12.67
N LEU A 458 -15.47 5.12 12.72
CA LEU A 458 -14.15 4.64 13.11
C LEU A 458 -13.72 5.39 14.37
N THR A 459 -12.93 4.76 15.22
CA THR A 459 -12.41 5.36 16.47
C THR A 459 -10.90 5.08 16.62
N GLN A 460 -10.27 5.68 17.64
CA GLN A 460 -8.86 5.47 17.94
C GLN A 460 -8.57 4.02 18.34
N MET A 461 -7.33 3.58 18.10
CA MET A 461 -6.86 2.24 18.45
C MET A 461 -6.96 2.01 19.96
N GLY A 462 -7.69 0.97 20.36
CA GLY A 462 -8.00 0.65 21.75
C GLY A 462 -9.32 1.23 22.26
N GLY A 463 -9.97 2.12 21.51
CA GLY A 463 -11.29 2.68 21.83
C GLY A 463 -12.46 1.91 21.20
N GLU A 464 -12.19 0.92 20.37
CA GLU A 464 -13.19 0.18 19.60
C GLU A 464 -14.32 -0.37 20.50
N GLY A 465 -15.56 0.00 20.16
CA GLY A 465 -16.79 -0.39 20.85
C GLY A 465 -17.22 0.56 21.96
N ALA A 466 -16.28 1.24 22.63
CA ALA A 466 -16.59 2.18 23.72
C ALA A 466 -17.48 3.36 23.30
N PRO A 467 -17.42 3.91 22.06
CA PRO A 467 -18.37 4.91 21.60
C PRO A 467 -19.84 4.48 21.74
N TRP A 468 -20.12 3.17 21.68
CA TRP A 468 -21.47 2.64 21.87
C TRP A 468 -22.05 2.96 23.25
N ILE A 469 -21.21 2.99 24.29
CA ILE A 469 -21.62 3.38 25.65
C ILE A 469 -22.26 4.77 25.65
N GLY A 470 -21.66 5.71 24.92
CA GLY A 470 -22.18 7.07 24.78
C GLY A 470 -23.34 7.19 23.78
N MET A 471 -23.51 6.25 22.85
CA MET A 471 -24.54 6.28 21.82
C MET A 471 -25.83 5.56 22.23
N SER A 472 -25.73 4.40 22.89
CA SER A 472 -26.84 3.48 23.14
C SER A 472 -28.02 4.10 23.88
N PRO A 473 -27.85 5.06 24.83
CA PRO A 473 -28.99 5.69 25.50
C PRO A 473 -29.83 6.62 24.59
N PHE A 474 -29.28 7.04 23.44
CA PHE A 474 -29.87 8.09 22.59
C PHE A 474 -30.37 7.57 21.23
N VAL A 475 -30.32 6.26 20.98
CA VAL A 475 -30.73 5.66 19.71
C VAL A 475 -31.75 4.55 19.90
N ARG A 476 -32.63 4.35 18.91
CA ARG A 476 -33.62 3.24 18.91
C ARG A 476 -32.98 1.87 18.67
N ARG A 477 -31.78 1.85 18.08
CA ARG A 477 -31.04 0.62 17.80
C ARG A 477 -30.55 0.05 19.12
N LYS A 478 -30.82 -1.23 19.35
CA LYS A 478 -30.49 -1.88 20.64
C LYS A 478 -29.11 -2.53 20.67
N HIS A 479 -28.53 -2.81 19.51
CA HIS A 479 -27.31 -3.60 19.35
C HIS A 479 -26.47 -3.10 18.17
N ILE A 480 -25.14 -3.21 18.28
CA ILE A 480 -24.20 -3.05 17.18
C ILE A 480 -23.13 -4.14 17.19
N PHE A 481 -22.45 -4.33 16.05
CA PHE A 481 -21.21 -5.09 15.98
C PHE A 481 -20.00 -4.16 16.11
N GLN A 482 -18.88 -4.65 16.64
CA GLN A 482 -17.61 -3.91 16.65
C GLN A 482 -16.51 -4.78 16.06
N ASN A 483 -15.98 -4.39 14.90
CA ASN A 483 -14.83 -5.09 14.34
C ASN A 483 -13.55 -4.62 15.04
N ILE A 484 -12.72 -5.56 15.47
CA ILE A 484 -11.43 -5.29 16.10
C ILE A 484 -10.42 -6.35 15.66
N GLY A 485 -9.18 -5.94 15.37
CA GLY A 485 -8.10 -6.90 15.12
C GLY A 485 -7.60 -7.49 16.44
N ASP A 486 -7.08 -8.71 16.42
CA ASP A 486 -6.34 -9.28 17.56
C ASP A 486 -5.21 -8.37 18.03
N GLY A 487 -4.43 -7.79 17.11
CA GLY A 487 -3.41 -6.77 17.42
C GLY A 487 -3.94 -5.63 18.28
N THR A 488 -5.04 -5.02 17.86
CA THR A 488 -5.68 -3.91 18.60
C THR A 488 -6.29 -4.36 19.93
N TYR A 489 -6.87 -5.56 19.97
CA TYR A 489 -7.46 -6.11 21.18
C TYR A 489 -6.41 -6.25 22.29
N PHE A 490 -5.25 -6.84 21.98
CA PHE A 490 -4.15 -7.00 22.95
C PHE A 490 -3.40 -5.69 23.23
N HIS A 491 -3.34 -4.76 22.28
CA HIS A 491 -2.75 -3.43 22.49
C HIS A 491 -3.48 -2.63 23.58
N SER A 492 -4.81 -2.50 23.47
CA SER A 492 -5.64 -1.74 24.43
C SER A 492 -7.14 -2.03 24.36
N GLY A 493 -7.61 -2.74 23.32
CA GLY A 493 -9.05 -2.98 23.12
C GLY A 493 -9.71 -3.84 24.20
N SER A 494 -8.93 -4.64 24.93
CA SER A 494 -9.43 -5.38 26.11
C SER A 494 -10.02 -4.45 27.17
N LEU A 495 -9.45 -3.26 27.39
CA LEU A 495 -9.99 -2.26 28.32
C LEU A 495 -11.33 -1.70 27.84
N ALA A 496 -11.46 -1.41 26.53
CA ALA A 496 -12.72 -0.95 25.95
C ALA A 496 -13.82 -2.02 26.01
N LEU A 497 -13.48 -3.29 25.79
CA LEU A 497 -14.42 -4.40 25.97
C LEU A 497 -14.87 -4.49 27.43
N GLY A 498 -13.94 -4.46 28.39
CA GLY A 498 -14.26 -4.46 29.81
C GLY A 498 -15.17 -3.29 30.22
N ALA A 499 -14.93 -2.09 29.67
CA ALA A 499 -15.80 -0.93 29.88
C ALA A 499 -17.22 -1.15 29.32
N CYS A 500 -17.36 -1.79 28.15
CA CYS A 500 -18.67 -2.14 27.61
C CYS A 500 -19.40 -3.18 28.48
N VAL A 501 -18.68 -4.14 29.05
CA VAL A 501 -19.26 -5.10 30.01
C VAL A 501 -19.74 -4.38 31.26
N ALA A 502 -18.91 -3.51 31.83
CA ALA A 502 -19.25 -2.73 33.02
C ALA A 502 -20.45 -1.79 32.80
N ALA A 503 -20.60 -1.27 31.58
CA ALA A 503 -21.74 -0.43 31.19
C ALA A 503 -23.02 -1.21 30.84
N ASP A 504 -22.98 -2.56 30.83
CA ASP A 504 -24.07 -3.47 30.44
C ASP A 504 -24.76 -3.08 29.12
N VAL A 505 -23.98 -2.70 28.12
CA VAL A 505 -24.51 -2.37 26.78
C VAL A 505 -24.58 -3.60 25.87
N ASN A 506 -25.56 -3.66 24.97
CA ASN A 506 -25.65 -4.78 24.01
C ASN A 506 -24.76 -4.52 22.80
N ILE A 507 -23.69 -5.30 22.68
CA ILE A 507 -22.69 -5.17 21.60
C ILE A 507 -22.03 -6.52 21.33
N THR A 508 -21.76 -6.81 20.05
CA THR A 508 -20.96 -7.99 19.67
C THR A 508 -19.59 -7.57 19.16
N TYR A 509 -18.53 -7.92 19.88
CA TYR A 509 -17.15 -7.76 19.41
C TYR A 509 -16.80 -8.84 18.39
N LYS A 510 -16.37 -8.45 17.20
CA LYS A 510 -15.83 -9.32 16.16
C LYS A 510 -14.31 -9.23 16.18
N ILE A 511 -13.68 -10.10 16.98
CA ILE A 511 -12.23 -10.20 17.11
C ILE A 511 -11.70 -10.99 15.91
N LEU A 512 -11.02 -10.30 15.01
CA LEU A 512 -10.48 -10.86 13.78
C LEU A 512 -9.07 -11.38 14.04
N TYR A 513 -9.00 -12.64 14.47
CA TYR A 513 -7.79 -13.32 14.89
C TYR A 513 -7.03 -13.82 13.67
N ASN A 514 -5.99 -13.07 13.29
CA ASN A 514 -5.21 -13.32 12.08
C ASN A 514 -3.72 -13.64 12.37
N GLY A 515 -3.32 -13.51 13.64
CA GLY A 515 -2.03 -13.89 14.20
C GLY A 515 -0.88 -12.94 13.89
N ALA A 516 -1.12 -11.77 13.28
CA ALA A 516 -0.05 -10.83 12.93
C ALA A 516 -0.54 -9.37 12.79
N VAL A 517 0.32 -8.41 13.11
CA VAL A 517 0.08 -6.99 12.82
C VAL A 517 0.33 -6.73 11.34
N ALA A 518 -0.67 -7.08 10.53
CA ALA A 518 -0.50 -7.32 9.09
C ALA A 518 -0.16 -6.07 8.27
N MET A 519 -0.64 -4.89 8.65
CA MET A 519 -0.49 -3.66 7.86
C MET A 519 0.86 -2.97 8.05
N THR A 520 1.58 -3.26 9.13
CA THR A 520 2.88 -2.65 9.48
C THR A 520 4.08 -3.55 9.16
N GLY A 521 3.85 -4.70 8.51
CA GLY A 521 4.94 -5.59 8.15
C GLY A 521 4.78 -7.02 8.63
N GLY A 522 3.68 -7.39 9.31
CA GLY A 522 3.38 -8.76 9.73
C GLY A 522 4.18 -9.19 10.94
N GLN A 523 4.29 -8.31 11.93
CA GLN A 523 4.86 -8.58 13.24
C GLN A 523 3.99 -9.53 14.05
N ASP A 524 4.60 -10.23 15.01
CA ASP A 524 3.85 -10.97 16.02
C ASP A 524 3.09 -10.00 16.93
N VAL A 525 1.92 -10.41 17.41
CA VAL A 525 1.11 -9.56 18.29
C VAL A 525 1.64 -9.64 19.73
N SER A 526 2.12 -8.51 20.25
CA SER A 526 2.57 -8.38 21.64
C SER A 526 1.46 -8.74 22.62
N GLY A 527 1.74 -9.68 23.53
CA GLY A 527 0.78 -10.11 24.56
C GLY A 527 -0.38 -10.99 24.06
N ALA A 528 -0.34 -11.46 22.81
CA ALA A 528 -1.42 -12.29 22.27
C ALA A 528 -1.57 -13.64 22.97
N LEU A 529 -2.83 -14.02 23.20
CA LEU A 529 -3.22 -15.31 23.73
C LEU A 529 -3.72 -16.22 22.59
N PRO A 530 -3.36 -17.52 22.59
CA PRO A 530 -4.01 -18.50 21.75
C PRO A 530 -5.53 -18.49 21.94
N VAL A 531 -6.29 -18.80 20.87
CA VAL A 531 -7.76 -18.74 20.88
C VAL A 531 -8.41 -19.42 22.10
N PRO A 532 -8.02 -20.64 22.54
CA PRO A 532 -8.61 -21.24 23.74
C PRO A 532 -8.42 -20.37 24.99
N ALA A 533 -7.20 -19.89 25.25
CA ALA A 533 -6.92 -19.00 26.39
C ALA A 533 -7.65 -17.66 26.28
N LEU A 534 -7.80 -17.13 25.06
CA LEU A 534 -8.61 -15.94 24.81
C LEU A 534 -10.09 -16.17 25.15
N THR A 535 -10.66 -17.34 24.83
CA THR A 535 -12.06 -17.64 25.23
C THR A 535 -12.25 -17.62 26.74
N HIS A 536 -11.32 -18.20 27.51
CA HIS A 536 -11.36 -18.19 28.98
C HIS A 536 -11.22 -16.78 29.55
N LYS A 537 -10.33 -15.95 28.96
CA LYS A 537 -10.19 -14.54 29.35
C LYS A 537 -11.49 -13.76 29.14
N LEU A 538 -12.12 -13.91 27.97
CA LEU A 538 -13.38 -13.21 27.66
C LEU A 538 -14.53 -13.67 28.57
N GLU A 539 -14.61 -14.98 28.88
CA GLU A 539 -15.58 -15.50 29.84
C GLU A 539 -15.38 -14.88 31.23
N ALA A 540 -14.13 -14.83 31.72
CA ALA A 540 -13.79 -14.21 33.00
C ALA A 540 -14.05 -12.69 33.04
N GLU A 541 -13.94 -12.01 31.90
CA GLU A 541 -14.28 -10.59 31.75
C GLU A 541 -15.79 -10.31 31.73
N GLY A 542 -16.64 -11.35 31.67
CA GLY A 542 -18.10 -11.22 31.69
C GLY A 542 -18.77 -11.20 30.32
N VAL A 543 -18.08 -11.62 29.24
CA VAL A 543 -18.71 -11.81 27.93
C VAL A 543 -19.72 -12.94 28.01
N ARG A 544 -20.98 -12.69 27.63
CA ARG A 544 -22.09 -13.63 27.84
C ARG A 544 -22.07 -14.84 26.91
N LYS A 545 -21.67 -14.64 25.65
CA LYS A 545 -21.59 -15.68 24.63
C LYS A 545 -20.39 -15.45 23.73
N ILE A 546 -19.66 -16.53 23.45
CA ILE A 546 -18.51 -16.51 22.54
C ILE A 546 -18.79 -17.49 21.39
N VAL A 547 -18.47 -17.10 20.16
CA VAL A 547 -18.50 -18.00 18.99
C VAL A 547 -17.18 -17.95 18.25
N VAL A 548 -16.47 -19.09 18.20
CA VAL A 548 -15.25 -19.26 17.44
C VAL A 548 -15.60 -19.75 16.03
N LEU A 549 -15.26 -18.94 15.03
CA LEU A 549 -15.43 -19.24 13.60
C LEU A 549 -14.08 -19.51 12.96
N THR A 550 -13.92 -20.66 12.31
CA THR A 550 -12.67 -21.04 11.62
C THR A 550 -12.93 -21.84 10.34
N ASP A 551 -11.98 -21.85 9.40
CA ASP A 551 -11.97 -22.76 8.27
C ASP A 551 -11.45 -24.17 8.61
N ASP A 552 -10.80 -24.33 9.77
CA ASP A 552 -10.29 -25.61 10.26
C ASP A 552 -10.86 -25.94 11.64
N VAL A 553 -12.06 -26.52 11.66
CA VAL A 553 -12.73 -26.94 12.90
C VAL A 553 -11.97 -28.08 13.59
N ALA A 554 -11.24 -28.92 12.84
CA ALA A 554 -10.52 -30.06 13.40
C ALA A 554 -9.40 -29.63 14.34
N LYS A 555 -8.78 -28.46 14.07
CA LYS A 555 -7.78 -27.80 14.93
C LYS A 555 -8.18 -27.75 16.42
N TYR A 556 -9.46 -27.56 16.72
CA TYR A 556 -9.95 -27.39 18.09
C TYR A 556 -10.70 -28.61 18.64
N LYS A 557 -11.10 -29.56 17.78
CA LYS A 557 -11.77 -30.80 18.24
C LYS A 557 -10.84 -31.71 19.05
N ASN A 558 -9.55 -31.70 18.74
CA ASN A 558 -8.52 -32.53 19.39
C ASN A 558 -7.54 -31.69 20.24
N GLY A 559 -7.86 -30.41 20.48
CA GLY A 559 -6.98 -29.44 21.15
C GLY A 559 -7.45 -29.07 22.56
N PRO A 560 -6.85 -28.00 23.15
CA PRO A 560 -7.27 -27.47 24.45
C PRO A 560 -8.75 -27.06 24.45
N SER A 561 -9.45 -27.29 25.55
CA SER A 561 -10.87 -26.96 25.69
C SER A 561 -11.12 -25.45 25.62
N LEU A 562 -12.14 -25.06 24.85
CA LEU A 562 -12.68 -23.70 24.85
C LEU A 562 -13.45 -23.43 26.16
N ALA A 563 -13.70 -22.16 26.46
CA ALA A 563 -14.55 -21.73 27.59
C ALA A 563 -15.97 -22.33 27.53
N ALA A 564 -16.64 -22.44 28.68
CA ALA A 564 -17.93 -23.13 28.77
C ALA A 564 -19.03 -22.44 27.95
N ASN A 565 -18.97 -21.11 27.83
CA ASN A 565 -19.88 -20.32 27.01
C ASN A 565 -19.45 -20.17 25.53
N ALA A 566 -18.41 -20.87 25.06
CA ALA A 566 -17.87 -20.76 23.71
C ALA A 566 -18.35 -21.87 22.75
N ASP A 567 -18.96 -21.49 21.62
CA ASP A 567 -19.31 -22.42 20.55
C ASP A 567 -18.23 -22.45 19.46
N LEU A 568 -17.87 -23.64 18.98
CA LEU A 568 -17.02 -23.82 17.80
C LEU A 568 -17.88 -24.08 16.55
N ARG A 569 -17.78 -23.23 15.54
CA ARG A 569 -18.48 -23.39 14.25
C ARG A 569 -17.54 -23.16 13.06
N HIS A 570 -17.88 -23.75 11.92
CA HIS A 570 -17.19 -23.44 10.67
C HIS A 570 -17.52 -22.00 10.23
N ARG A 571 -16.56 -21.30 9.59
CA ARG A 571 -16.72 -19.89 9.15
C ARG A 571 -17.94 -19.61 8.25
N ASP A 572 -18.48 -20.65 7.60
CA ASP A 572 -19.71 -20.56 6.80
C ASP A 572 -20.96 -20.25 7.63
N ALA A 573 -20.94 -20.51 8.94
CA ALA A 573 -22.04 -20.22 9.84
C ALA A 573 -22.17 -18.73 10.21
N LEU A 574 -21.28 -17.86 9.71
CA LEU A 574 -21.29 -16.43 10.05
C LEU A 574 -22.68 -15.76 9.91
N PRO A 575 -23.48 -15.97 8.84
CA PRO A 575 -24.82 -15.38 8.74
C PRO A 575 -25.83 -15.86 9.78
N GLU A 576 -25.67 -17.06 10.33
CA GLU A 576 -26.49 -17.57 11.43
C GLU A 576 -26.04 -16.93 12.74
N VAL A 577 -24.73 -16.94 12.99
CA VAL A 577 -24.13 -16.34 14.19
C VAL A 577 -24.44 -14.85 14.31
N LEU A 578 -24.41 -14.11 13.20
CA LEU A 578 -24.77 -12.69 13.20
C LEU A 578 -26.25 -12.46 13.58
N ARG A 579 -27.18 -13.34 13.18
CA ARG A 579 -28.59 -13.23 13.59
C ARG A 579 -28.78 -13.58 15.05
N ASP A 580 -28.14 -14.66 15.49
CA ASP A 580 -28.25 -15.16 16.85
C ASP A 580 -27.74 -14.11 17.86
N LEU A 581 -26.55 -13.54 17.62
CA LEU A 581 -25.91 -12.62 18.56
C LEU A 581 -26.53 -11.21 18.59
N GLU A 582 -27.16 -10.75 17.50
CA GLU A 582 -27.85 -9.46 17.47
C GLU A 582 -29.06 -9.41 18.43
N GLN A 583 -29.68 -10.56 18.69
CA GLN A 583 -30.83 -10.68 19.60
C GLN A 583 -30.43 -10.83 21.07
N MET A 584 -29.14 -11.00 21.36
CA MET A 584 -28.66 -11.19 22.74
C MET A 584 -28.46 -9.86 23.45
N THR A 585 -28.76 -9.84 24.75
CA THR A 585 -28.46 -8.72 25.63
C THR A 585 -27.05 -8.84 26.21
N GLY A 586 -26.46 -7.70 26.58
CA GLY A 586 -25.08 -7.59 27.08
C GLY A 586 -24.01 -7.79 26.01
N VAL A 587 -22.76 -7.92 26.45
CA VAL A 587 -21.61 -8.06 25.56
C VAL A 587 -21.42 -9.51 25.10
N THR A 588 -21.27 -9.71 23.80
CA THR A 588 -20.95 -11.00 23.17
C THR A 588 -19.72 -10.89 22.27
N ALA A 589 -19.11 -12.02 21.89
CA ALA A 589 -17.93 -12.02 21.04
C ALA A 589 -17.96 -13.09 19.93
N ILE A 590 -17.46 -12.72 18.76
CA ILE A 590 -17.07 -13.62 17.68
C ILE A 590 -15.55 -13.59 17.59
N ILE A 591 -14.89 -14.74 17.73
CA ILE A 591 -13.47 -14.90 17.39
C ILE A 591 -13.40 -15.52 16.00
N TYR A 592 -13.00 -14.73 15.01
CA TYR A 592 -12.83 -15.22 13.64
C TYR A 592 -11.35 -15.62 13.44
N ASP A 593 -11.05 -16.90 13.66
CA ASP A 593 -9.70 -17.47 13.54
C ASP A 593 -9.38 -17.87 12.10
N GLN A 594 -8.67 -16.99 11.40
CA GLN A 594 -8.12 -17.28 10.09
C GLN A 594 -6.88 -16.39 9.82
N GLN A 595 -5.72 -17.03 9.65
CA GLN A 595 -4.45 -16.33 9.49
C GLN A 595 -4.41 -15.38 8.28
N CYS A 596 -3.71 -14.25 8.44
CA CYS A 596 -3.51 -13.22 7.42
C CYS A 596 -2.99 -13.78 6.09
N ALA A 597 -3.64 -13.41 4.97
CA ALA A 597 -3.29 -13.90 3.63
C ALA A 597 -1.93 -13.38 3.12
N ALA A 598 -1.50 -12.19 3.54
CA ALA A 598 -0.17 -11.67 3.22
C ALA A 598 0.92 -12.49 3.94
N GLU A 599 0.69 -12.82 5.22
CA GLU A 599 1.64 -13.59 6.02
C GLU A 599 1.72 -15.05 5.57
N LYS A 600 0.59 -15.70 5.25
CA LYS A 600 0.58 -17.04 4.64
C LYS A 600 1.50 -17.12 3.42
N ARG A 601 1.44 -16.12 2.53
CA ARG A 601 2.32 -16.08 1.34
C ARG A 601 3.78 -15.89 1.73
N ARG A 602 4.08 -15.03 2.71
CA ARG A 602 5.44 -14.78 3.18
C ARG A 602 6.06 -16.04 3.79
N LEU A 603 5.35 -16.72 4.66
CA LEU A 603 5.80 -17.99 5.25
C LEU A 603 6.03 -19.07 4.19
N ARG A 604 5.12 -19.22 3.21
CA ARG A 604 5.30 -20.14 2.07
C ARG A 604 6.54 -19.81 1.25
N SER A 605 6.76 -18.53 0.94
CA SER A 605 7.96 -18.10 0.19
C SER A 605 9.28 -18.36 0.93
N ARG A 606 9.23 -18.49 2.26
CA ARG A 606 10.36 -18.83 3.14
C ARG A 606 10.42 -20.33 3.49
N GLY A 607 9.55 -21.17 2.92
CA GLY A 607 9.46 -22.60 3.23
C GLY A 607 8.96 -22.92 4.65
N LYS A 608 8.37 -21.96 5.37
CA LYS A 608 7.87 -22.14 6.75
C LYS A 608 6.41 -22.58 6.85
N LEU A 609 5.70 -22.61 5.73
CA LEU A 609 4.31 -23.05 5.65
C LEU A 609 4.14 -23.86 4.36
N GLU A 610 3.44 -24.99 4.46
CA GLU A 610 3.21 -25.85 3.31
C GLU A 610 2.36 -25.17 2.23
N GLU A 611 2.70 -25.49 1.00
CA GLU A 611 1.97 -25.04 -0.18
C GLU A 611 0.77 -25.98 -0.40
N PRO A 612 -0.47 -25.47 -0.44
CA PRO A 612 -1.64 -26.31 -0.70
C PRO A 612 -1.48 -27.05 -2.03
N THR A 613 -1.92 -28.30 -2.12
CA THR A 613 -1.88 -29.09 -3.36
C THR A 613 -3.06 -28.78 -4.30
N LEU A 614 -4.15 -28.25 -3.75
CA LEU A 614 -5.34 -27.90 -4.54
C LEU A 614 -5.16 -26.55 -5.25
N ARG A 615 -5.42 -26.54 -6.55
CA ARG A 615 -5.50 -25.35 -7.42
C ARG A 615 -6.91 -25.24 -7.99
N VAL A 616 -7.33 -24.02 -8.30
CA VAL A 616 -8.61 -23.76 -8.95
C VAL A 616 -8.37 -22.91 -10.19
N MET A 617 -8.99 -23.31 -11.28
CA MET A 617 -9.06 -22.60 -12.54
C MET A 617 -10.51 -22.24 -12.88
N ILE A 618 -10.65 -21.31 -13.81
CA ILE A 618 -11.89 -21.04 -14.51
C ILE A 618 -11.69 -21.48 -15.97
N ASN A 619 -12.55 -22.37 -16.47
CA ASN A 619 -12.65 -22.63 -17.90
C ASN A 619 -13.35 -21.42 -18.57
N GLU A 620 -12.61 -20.68 -19.40
CA GLU A 620 -13.05 -19.43 -20.03
C GLU A 620 -14.16 -19.63 -21.07
N GLU A 621 -14.21 -20.78 -21.73
CA GLU A 621 -15.28 -21.13 -22.68
C GLU A 621 -16.61 -21.42 -21.98
N VAL A 622 -16.54 -21.93 -20.75
CA VAL A 622 -17.73 -22.14 -19.90
C VAL A 622 -18.14 -20.80 -19.29
N CYS A 623 -17.19 -20.02 -18.77
CA CYS A 623 -17.43 -18.77 -18.05
C CYS A 623 -18.33 -17.79 -18.83
N GLU A 624 -19.30 -17.19 -18.13
CA GLU A 624 -20.19 -16.16 -18.69
C GLU A 624 -19.76 -14.73 -18.33
N GLY A 625 -18.65 -14.54 -17.60
CA GLY A 625 -18.15 -13.19 -17.23
C GLY A 625 -19.09 -12.40 -16.31
N CYS A 626 -19.93 -13.08 -15.52
CA CYS A 626 -20.99 -12.47 -14.70
C CYS A 626 -20.51 -11.79 -13.40
N GLY A 627 -19.25 -11.98 -13.01
CA GLY A 627 -18.69 -11.39 -11.80
C GLY A 627 -19.20 -11.97 -10.47
N ASP A 628 -20.02 -13.03 -10.45
CA ASP A 628 -20.51 -13.62 -9.19
C ASP A 628 -19.38 -14.10 -8.28
N CYS A 629 -18.36 -14.75 -8.84
CA CYS A 629 -17.17 -15.14 -8.10
C CYS A 629 -16.45 -13.95 -7.45
N VAL A 630 -16.47 -12.77 -8.09
CA VAL A 630 -15.94 -11.52 -7.52
C VAL A 630 -16.88 -11.00 -6.45
N ARG A 631 -18.20 -11.02 -6.66
CA ARG A 631 -19.19 -10.62 -5.66
C ARG A 631 -19.10 -11.46 -4.37
N GLN A 632 -18.84 -12.76 -4.48
CA GLN A 632 -18.67 -13.64 -3.30
C GLN A 632 -17.33 -13.45 -2.58
N SER A 633 -16.24 -13.20 -3.31
CA SER A 633 -14.88 -13.25 -2.75
C SER A 633 -14.18 -11.91 -2.61
N ASN A 634 -14.59 -10.90 -3.39
CA ASN A 634 -13.90 -9.62 -3.58
C ASN A 634 -12.38 -9.79 -3.79
N CYS A 635 -11.99 -10.84 -4.53
CA CYS A 635 -10.60 -11.25 -4.67
C CYS A 635 -9.91 -10.54 -5.84
N MET A 636 -8.81 -9.83 -5.54
CA MET A 636 -7.97 -9.15 -6.55
C MET A 636 -7.26 -10.08 -7.53
N SER A 637 -7.28 -11.42 -7.33
CA SER A 637 -6.73 -12.37 -8.30
C SER A 637 -7.73 -12.82 -9.37
N LEU A 638 -8.96 -12.31 -9.36
CA LEU A 638 -9.96 -12.56 -10.40
C LEU A 638 -9.87 -11.47 -11.46
N TYR A 639 -9.16 -11.76 -12.55
CA TYR A 639 -8.90 -10.78 -13.61
C TYR A 639 -10.02 -10.86 -14.65
N PRO A 640 -10.59 -9.72 -15.09
CA PRO A 640 -11.33 -9.68 -16.34
C PRO A 640 -10.35 -9.95 -17.48
N VAL A 641 -10.73 -10.81 -18.42
CA VAL A 641 -9.91 -11.12 -19.60
C VAL A 641 -10.79 -11.06 -20.84
N GLU A 642 -10.33 -10.39 -21.90
CA GLU A 642 -11.02 -10.40 -23.18
C GLU A 642 -10.70 -11.69 -23.94
N THR A 643 -11.74 -12.33 -24.45
CA THR A 643 -11.64 -13.56 -25.25
C THR A 643 -12.46 -13.41 -26.53
N GLU A 644 -12.30 -14.32 -27.49
CA GLU A 644 -13.14 -14.31 -28.69
C GLU A 644 -14.64 -14.53 -28.40
N TYR A 645 -14.98 -15.02 -27.21
CA TYR A 645 -16.33 -15.25 -26.70
C TYR A 645 -16.83 -14.10 -25.79
N GLY A 646 -16.17 -12.95 -25.86
CA GLY A 646 -16.42 -11.77 -25.02
C GLY A 646 -15.62 -11.80 -23.71
N GLN A 647 -15.91 -10.85 -22.83
CA GLN A 647 -15.22 -10.71 -21.55
C GLN A 647 -15.50 -11.89 -20.60
N LYS A 648 -14.42 -12.50 -20.09
CA LYS A 648 -14.44 -13.63 -19.14
C LYS A 648 -13.71 -13.27 -17.86
N THR A 649 -13.66 -14.23 -16.93
CA THR A 649 -12.90 -14.11 -15.68
C THR A 649 -11.85 -15.20 -15.60
N ARG A 650 -10.60 -14.82 -15.31
CA ARG A 650 -9.46 -15.73 -15.09
C ARG A 650 -8.96 -15.61 -13.67
N ILE A 651 -8.51 -16.72 -13.07
CA ILE A 651 -7.76 -16.68 -11.82
C ILE A 651 -6.28 -16.48 -12.15
N HIS A 652 -5.71 -15.35 -11.72
CA HIS A 652 -4.28 -15.08 -11.85
C HIS A 652 -3.48 -15.95 -10.86
N GLN A 653 -3.04 -17.12 -11.34
CA GLN A 653 -2.48 -18.22 -10.54
C GLN A 653 -1.31 -17.79 -9.66
N SER A 654 -0.40 -16.98 -10.19
CA SER A 654 0.79 -16.50 -9.48
C SER A 654 0.48 -15.60 -8.28
N SER A 655 -0.64 -14.87 -8.31
CA SER A 655 -1.06 -13.97 -7.23
C SER A 655 -2.02 -14.60 -6.23
N CYS A 656 -2.63 -15.74 -6.59
CA CYS A 656 -3.67 -16.40 -5.80
C CYS A 656 -3.12 -16.96 -4.48
N ASN A 657 -3.81 -16.65 -3.37
CA ASN A 657 -3.47 -17.12 -2.03
C ASN A 657 -4.21 -18.40 -1.60
N LYS A 658 -5.05 -18.95 -2.48
CA LYS A 658 -5.71 -20.25 -2.34
C LYS A 658 -6.67 -20.34 -1.13
N ASP A 659 -7.55 -19.35 -0.96
CA ASP A 659 -8.62 -19.39 0.06
C ASP A 659 -9.91 -20.07 -0.43
N TYR A 660 -10.06 -20.16 -1.76
CA TYR A 660 -11.14 -20.80 -2.51
C TYR A 660 -12.54 -20.20 -2.38
N SER A 661 -12.73 -19.05 -1.72
CA SER A 661 -14.07 -18.43 -1.60
C SER A 661 -14.68 -18.02 -2.95
N CYS A 662 -13.88 -17.84 -4.00
CA CYS A 662 -14.40 -17.59 -5.34
C CYS A 662 -15.28 -18.74 -5.89
N VAL A 663 -15.04 -19.98 -5.43
CA VAL A 663 -15.81 -21.17 -5.83
C VAL A 663 -17.26 -21.13 -5.33
N LEU A 664 -17.55 -20.29 -4.32
CA LEU A 664 -18.91 -20.09 -3.78
C LEU A 664 -19.86 -19.46 -4.79
N GLY A 665 -19.36 -18.73 -5.80
CA GLY A 665 -20.22 -18.14 -6.83
C GLY A 665 -20.88 -19.23 -7.67
N ASP A 666 -22.16 -19.13 -7.99
CA ASP A 666 -22.98 -20.08 -8.75
C ASP A 666 -22.54 -20.15 -10.23
N CYS A 667 -21.44 -20.87 -10.48
CA CYS A 667 -20.78 -20.98 -11.78
C CYS A 667 -20.16 -22.37 -11.97
N PRO A 668 -20.45 -23.08 -13.09
CA PRO A 668 -19.92 -24.41 -13.38
C PRO A 668 -18.51 -24.38 -14.02
N SER A 669 -17.92 -23.20 -14.26
CA SER A 669 -16.61 -23.07 -14.91
C SER A 669 -15.42 -23.45 -14.03
N PHE A 670 -15.64 -23.66 -12.72
CA PHE A 670 -14.56 -23.90 -11.77
C PHE A 670 -14.03 -25.33 -11.84
N VAL A 671 -12.78 -25.46 -12.27
CA VAL A 671 -12.06 -26.73 -12.34
C VAL A 671 -11.01 -26.77 -11.24
N ALA A 672 -11.09 -27.79 -10.39
CA ALA A 672 -10.17 -28.02 -9.29
C ALA A 672 -9.10 -29.02 -9.70
N VAL A 673 -7.83 -28.62 -9.65
CA VAL A 673 -6.67 -29.42 -10.02
C VAL A 673 -5.89 -29.75 -8.76
N ARG A 674 -5.78 -31.03 -8.41
CA ARG A 674 -4.96 -31.50 -7.30
C ARG A 674 -3.59 -31.91 -7.83
N LEU A 675 -2.55 -31.33 -7.24
CA LEU A 675 -1.16 -31.59 -7.57
C LEU A 675 -0.54 -32.58 -6.56
N LYS A 676 0.51 -33.30 -6.96
CA LYS A 676 1.33 -34.01 -5.98
C LYS A 676 2.00 -33.01 -5.01
N PRO A 677 2.29 -33.40 -3.76
CA PRO A 677 3.02 -32.55 -2.82
C PRO A 677 4.36 -32.07 -3.42
N LEU A 678 4.78 -30.86 -3.06
CA LEU A 678 6.03 -30.22 -3.52
C LEU A 678 6.11 -29.94 -5.04
N THR A 679 4.98 -30.01 -5.77
CA THR A 679 4.92 -29.64 -7.19
C THR A 679 4.16 -28.32 -7.40
N GLY A 680 4.13 -27.83 -8.64
CA GLY A 680 3.62 -26.49 -8.93
C GLY A 680 3.40 -26.22 -10.41
N PRO A 681 3.38 -24.94 -10.83
CA PRO A 681 3.32 -24.58 -12.24
C PRO A 681 4.47 -25.22 -13.02
N ARG A 682 4.20 -25.66 -14.25
CA ARG A 682 5.22 -26.26 -15.12
C ARG A 682 6.27 -25.21 -15.47
N LYS A 683 7.54 -25.49 -15.19
CA LYS A 683 8.65 -24.57 -15.48
C LYS A 683 9.23 -24.88 -16.86
N LYS A 684 9.21 -23.92 -17.79
CA LYS A 684 10.04 -24.00 -19.01
C LYS A 684 11.51 -23.83 -18.61
N LYS A 685 12.41 -24.66 -19.14
CA LYS A 685 13.85 -24.43 -19.01
C LYS A 685 14.22 -23.26 -19.91
N VAL A 686 14.47 -22.08 -19.33
CA VAL A 686 15.03 -20.94 -20.06
C VAL A 686 16.52 -21.20 -20.26
N PRO A 687 17.06 -21.01 -21.48
CA PRO A 687 18.50 -21.01 -21.68
C PRO A 687 19.17 -19.95 -20.80
N GLN A 688 20.27 -20.29 -20.14
CA GLN A 688 21.10 -19.27 -19.49
C GLN A 688 21.73 -18.41 -20.57
N LEU A 689 21.56 -17.09 -20.47
CA LEU A 689 22.20 -16.14 -21.35
C LEU A 689 23.59 -15.79 -20.80
N PRO A 690 24.68 -16.04 -21.55
CA PRO A 690 26.01 -15.58 -21.18
C PRO A 690 26.07 -14.05 -21.11
N SER A 691 26.79 -13.49 -20.13
CA SER A 691 26.98 -12.04 -20.02
C SER A 691 27.71 -11.44 -21.23
N ALA A 692 28.59 -12.22 -21.87
CA ALA A 692 29.33 -11.82 -23.07
C ALA A 692 28.42 -11.51 -24.28
N ASP A 693 27.21 -12.06 -24.31
CA ASP A 693 26.27 -11.90 -25.43
C ASP A 693 25.49 -10.58 -25.39
N VAL A 694 25.77 -9.73 -24.39
CA VAL A 694 25.07 -8.48 -24.11
C VAL A 694 26.06 -7.35 -23.79
N PRO A 695 26.48 -6.54 -24.77
CA PRO A 695 27.43 -5.44 -24.55
C PRO A 695 26.87 -4.33 -23.64
N GLU A 696 27.79 -3.50 -23.10
CA GLU A 696 27.44 -2.26 -22.39
C GLU A 696 26.66 -1.28 -23.30
N PRO A 697 25.79 -0.42 -22.73
CA PRO A 697 25.09 0.61 -23.49
C PRO A 697 26.09 1.60 -24.10
N ARG A 698 25.80 2.05 -25.34
CA ARG A 698 26.69 2.97 -26.09
C ARG A 698 26.75 4.36 -25.46
N ASP A 699 25.59 4.91 -25.11
CA ASP A 699 25.45 6.23 -24.51
C ASP A 699 24.82 6.07 -23.14
N LYS A 700 25.53 6.48 -22.08
CA LYS A 700 25.06 6.36 -20.70
C LYS A 700 24.96 7.72 -20.04
N VAL A 701 23.85 7.97 -19.35
CA VAL A 701 23.67 9.17 -18.54
C VAL A 701 24.66 9.20 -17.37
N ALA A 702 25.08 10.40 -16.97
CA ALA A 702 25.88 10.63 -15.77
C ALA A 702 24.98 11.03 -14.58
N ALA A 703 25.44 10.78 -13.35
CA ALA A 703 24.74 11.21 -12.15
C ALA A 703 24.86 12.73 -11.93
N GLY A 704 26.07 13.28 -12.08
CA GLY A 704 26.32 14.73 -12.00
C GLY A 704 25.86 15.32 -10.67
N ASP A 705 25.25 16.51 -10.72
CA ASP A 705 24.74 17.22 -9.54
C ASP A 705 23.33 16.76 -9.10
N GLY A 706 22.84 15.63 -9.62
CA GLY A 706 21.56 15.05 -9.25
C GLY A 706 20.77 14.47 -10.43
N TYR A 707 20.76 13.15 -10.57
CA TYR A 707 19.92 12.40 -11.51
C TYR A 707 18.75 11.75 -10.78
N SER A 708 17.52 12.15 -11.11
CA SER A 708 16.31 11.78 -10.37
C SER A 708 15.51 10.70 -11.09
N ILE A 709 15.30 9.55 -10.44
CA ILE A 709 14.48 8.44 -10.94
C ILE A 709 13.23 8.32 -10.09
N LEU A 710 12.06 8.38 -10.73
CA LEU A 710 10.75 8.14 -10.12
C LEU A 710 10.25 6.76 -10.54
N ALA A 711 9.83 5.94 -9.58
CA ALA A 711 9.42 4.56 -9.80
C ALA A 711 8.01 4.31 -9.25
N PRO A 712 6.94 4.59 -10.01
CA PRO A 712 5.58 4.26 -9.62
C PRO A 712 5.26 2.78 -9.86
N GLY A 713 4.49 2.17 -8.95
CA GLY A 713 4.03 0.80 -9.07
C GLY A 713 2.95 0.43 -8.06
N ILE A 714 2.82 -0.87 -7.79
CA ILE A 714 1.78 -1.43 -6.92
C ILE A 714 2.44 -2.27 -5.82
N GLY A 715 1.84 -2.30 -4.64
CA GLY A 715 2.23 -3.21 -3.57
C GLY A 715 2.36 -4.65 -4.07
N GLY A 716 3.59 -5.18 -4.04
CA GLY A 716 3.93 -6.52 -4.52
C GLY A 716 4.63 -6.60 -5.88
N THR A 717 4.84 -5.48 -6.61
CA THR A 717 5.60 -5.47 -7.88
C THR A 717 7.11 -5.29 -7.70
N GLY A 718 7.60 -5.13 -6.46
CA GLY A 718 9.03 -5.08 -6.17
C GLY A 718 9.69 -3.70 -6.32
N VAL A 719 8.90 -2.62 -6.36
CA VAL A 719 9.39 -1.22 -6.49
C VAL A 719 10.43 -0.87 -5.43
N VAL A 720 10.09 -1.03 -4.15
CA VAL A 720 10.99 -0.76 -3.00
C VAL A 720 12.27 -1.60 -3.08
N THR A 721 12.17 -2.84 -3.57
CA THR A 721 13.34 -3.71 -3.77
C THR A 721 14.28 -3.14 -4.82
N ILE A 722 13.76 -2.65 -5.95
CA ILE A 722 14.58 -2.01 -6.98
C ILE A 722 15.23 -0.73 -6.44
N ASN A 723 14.50 0.08 -5.68
CA ASN A 723 15.05 1.29 -5.09
C ASN A 723 16.24 1.00 -4.16
N ALA A 724 16.10 -0.01 -3.30
CA ALA A 724 17.18 -0.47 -2.42
C ALA A 724 18.37 -1.05 -3.19
N LEU A 725 18.14 -1.76 -4.30
CA LEU A 725 19.20 -2.29 -5.17
C LEU A 725 19.96 -1.15 -5.86
N LEU A 726 19.26 -0.16 -6.42
CA LEU A 726 19.87 1.02 -7.03
C LEU A 726 20.71 1.80 -6.00
N ALA A 727 20.21 2.01 -4.79
CA ALA A 727 20.95 2.69 -3.73
C ALA A 727 22.21 1.93 -3.30
N THR A 728 22.12 0.60 -3.18
CA THR A 728 23.28 -0.25 -2.84
C THR A 728 24.31 -0.22 -3.97
N ALA A 729 23.89 -0.31 -5.23
CA ALA A 729 24.77 -0.23 -6.38
C ALA A 729 25.43 1.15 -6.52
N ALA A 730 24.69 2.24 -6.27
CA ALA A 730 25.22 3.60 -6.23
C ALA A 730 26.31 3.77 -5.17
N TRP A 731 26.09 3.23 -3.97
CA TRP A 731 27.09 3.22 -2.91
C TRP A 731 28.35 2.43 -3.31
N ILE A 732 28.20 1.28 -3.98
CA ILE A 732 29.34 0.49 -4.49
C ILE A 732 30.13 1.27 -5.54
N ASP A 733 29.45 2.03 -6.40
CA ASP A 733 30.09 2.90 -7.41
C ASP A 733 30.65 4.20 -6.81
N GLY A 734 30.51 4.43 -5.50
CA GLY A 734 31.02 5.62 -4.81
C GLY A 734 30.17 6.89 -4.99
N LEU A 735 28.94 6.76 -5.48
CA LEU A 735 28.00 7.87 -5.64
C LEU A 735 27.28 8.18 -4.32
N SER A 736 26.85 9.43 -4.20
CA SER A 736 25.91 9.85 -3.15
C SER A 736 24.47 9.58 -3.59
N VAL A 737 23.65 9.12 -2.65
CA VAL A 737 22.26 8.74 -2.89
C VAL A 737 21.32 9.38 -1.88
N ILE A 738 20.15 9.79 -2.35
CA ILE A 738 18.98 10.12 -1.52
C ILE A 738 17.81 9.28 -2.04
N THR A 739 17.10 8.58 -1.17
CA THR A 739 15.95 7.73 -1.50
C THR A 739 14.72 8.10 -0.70
N LEU A 740 13.55 7.74 -1.23
CA LEU A 740 12.27 7.79 -0.54
C LEU A 740 11.38 6.64 -1.01
N ASP A 741 10.80 5.86 -0.08
CA ASP A 741 9.89 4.75 -0.39
C ASP A 741 8.50 4.98 0.23
N GLN A 742 7.52 5.36 -0.59
CA GLN A 742 6.14 5.62 -0.13
C GLN A 742 5.19 4.48 -0.51
N THR A 743 4.71 3.73 0.48
CA THR A 743 3.69 2.69 0.31
C THR A 743 2.31 3.15 0.78
N GLY A 744 1.26 3.00 -0.03
CA GLY A 744 -0.12 3.28 0.39
C GLY A 744 -0.62 2.37 1.52
N LEU A 745 -1.84 2.65 2.02
CA LEU A 745 -2.50 1.90 3.10
C LEU A 745 -2.58 0.38 2.85
N ALA A 746 -2.80 -0.03 1.59
CA ALA A 746 -2.88 -1.44 1.23
C ALA A 746 -1.50 -2.00 0.86
N GLN A 747 -1.05 -3.00 1.64
CA GLN A 747 0.19 -3.75 1.39
C GLN A 747 0.26 -4.39 -0.01
N LYS A 748 -0.89 -4.72 -0.62
CA LYS A 748 -1.00 -5.23 -2.00
C LYS A 748 -2.15 -4.57 -2.73
N GLY A 749 -1.95 -4.28 -4.02
CA GLY A 749 -2.96 -3.62 -4.84
C GLY A 749 -3.07 -2.11 -4.63
N GLY A 750 -2.48 -1.57 -3.55
CA GLY A 750 -2.32 -0.14 -3.33
C GLY A 750 -1.14 0.45 -4.12
N ALA A 751 -1.19 1.75 -4.39
CA ALA A 751 -0.10 2.48 -5.03
C ALA A 751 1.18 2.47 -4.17
N VAL A 752 2.32 2.34 -4.82
CA VAL A 752 3.65 2.46 -4.24
C VAL A 752 4.46 3.38 -5.13
N ILE A 753 5.16 4.35 -4.54
CA ILE A 753 6.02 5.29 -5.25
C ILE A 753 7.37 5.26 -4.55
N SER A 754 8.42 4.97 -5.31
CA SER A 754 9.79 5.14 -4.85
C SER A 754 10.48 6.24 -5.66
N SER A 755 11.35 7.01 -5.03
CA SER A 755 12.26 7.91 -5.71
C SER A 755 13.70 7.71 -5.26
N ILE A 756 14.62 8.00 -6.17
CA ILE A 756 16.06 8.02 -5.91
C ILE A 756 16.71 9.17 -6.67
N ILE A 757 17.60 9.87 -5.99
CA ILE A 757 18.44 10.92 -6.54
C ILE A 757 19.89 10.45 -6.40
N LEU A 758 20.58 10.37 -7.54
CA LEU A 758 21.98 9.95 -7.63
C LEU A 758 22.85 11.16 -7.94
N SER A 759 23.98 11.29 -7.26
CA SER A 759 24.87 12.45 -7.42
C SER A 759 26.33 12.04 -7.21
N ASP A 760 27.25 12.71 -7.90
CA ASP A 760 28.68 12.42 -7.80
C ASP A 760 29.24 12.81 -6.42
N ARG A 761 28.57 13.72 -5.72
CA ARG A 761 28.94 14.21 -4.39
C ARG A 761 27.67 14.41 -3.54
N PRO A 762 27.77 14.41 -2.20
CA PRO A 762 26.63 14.74 -1.34
C PRO A 762 26.01 16.09 -1.70
N ILE A 763 24.69 16.09 -1.92
CA ILE A 763 23.89 17.28 -2.19
C ILE A 763 22.85 17.48 -1.09
N GLU A 764 22.57 18.73 -0.75
CA GLU A 764 21.39 19.08 0.05
C GLU A 764 20.20 19.21 -0.89
N ALA A 765 19.25 18.28 -0.81
CA ALA A 765 18.07 18.22 -1.67
C ALA A 765 16.89 17.60 -0.92
N ALA A 766 15.67 17.94 -1.34
CA ALA A 766 14.48 17.25 -0.88
C ALA A 766 14.49 15.79 -1.36
N ALA A 767 14.09 14.84 -0.52
CA ALA A 767 14.02 13.43 -0.90
C ALA A 767 12.89 13.13 -1.91
N LYS A 768 11.84 13.96 -1.90
CA LYS A 768 10.72 13.89 -2.83
C LYS A 768 11.05 14.71 -4.08
N ILE A 769 10.86 14.12 -5.26
CA ILE A 769 11.13 14.78 -6.54
C ILE A 769 10.08 15.88 -6.76
N GLY A 770 10.54 17.09 -7.09
CA GLY A 770 9.71 18.25 -7.40
C GLY A 770 9.03 18.19 -8.78
N TYR A 771 8.14 19.14 -9.06
CA TYR A 771 7.48 19.27 -10.37
C TYR A 771 8.52 19.42 -11.48
N GLY A 772 8.39 18.64 -12.55
CA GLY A 772 9.30 18.64 -13.70
C GLY A 772 10.74 18.20 -13.47
N ASN A 773 11.07 17.69 -12.27
CA ASN A 773 12.45 17.41 -11.90
C ASN A 773 12.87 15.94 -12.09
N ALA A 774 11.98 15.05 -12.53
CA ALA A 774 12.34 13.66 -12.84
C ALA A 774 13.14 13.57 -14.16
N ASP A 775 14.24 12.83 -14.15
CA ASP A 775 15.02 12.49 -15.35
C ASP A 775 14.54 11.18 -15.99
N LEU A 776 14.11 10.23 -15.15
CA LEU A 776 13.58 8.93 -15.57
C LEU A 776 12.31 8.59 -14.79
N ILE A 777 11.27 8.15 -15.50
CA ILE A 777 10.16 7.40 -14.89
C ILE A 777 10.31 5.91 -15.21
N LEU A 778 10.54 5.10 -14.16
CA LEU A 778 10.62 3.65 -14.23
C LEU A 778 9.28 3.05 -13.77
N GLY A 779 8.32 3.01 -14.68
CA GLY A 779 6.92 2.68 -14.38
C GLY A 779 6.65 1.17 -14.32
N PHE A 780 6.49 0.62 -13.13
CA PHE A 780 6.10 -0.79 -12.95
C PHE A 780 4.59 -1.03 -13.12
N ASP A 781 3.80 0.03 -13.05
CA ASP A 781 2.35 0.05 -13.29
C ASP A 781 1.99 1.21 -14.22
N LEU A 782 1.31 0.90 -15.32
CA LEU A 782 0.94 1.89 -16.34
C LEU A 782 0.01 2.96 -15.77
N LEU A 783 -0.97 2.57 -14.95
CA LEU A 783 -1.92 3.49 -14.33
C LEU A 783 -1.23 4.44 -13.35
N GLY A 784 -0.32 3.92 -12.52
CA GLY A 784 0.52 4.71 -11.64
C GLY A 784 1.42 5.69 -12.41
N ALA A 785 2.07 5.22 -13.48
CA ALA A 785 2.94 6.07 -14.32
C ALA A 785 2.17 7.21 -15.00
N ALA A 786 0.95 6.96 -15.45
CA ALA A 786 0.08 7.94 -16.10
C ALA A 786 -0.73 8.82 -15.10
N SER A 787 -0.63 8.58 -13.79
CA SER A 787 -1.37 9.38 -12.81
C SER A 787 -0.90 10.83 -12.79
N ALA A 788 -1.83 11.78 -12.61
CA ALA A 788 -1.53 13.20 -12.65
C ALA A 788 -0.47 13.66 -11.65
N ASP A 789 -0.45 13.06 -10.44
CA ASP A 789 0.56 13.38 -9.42
C ASP A 789 1.98 12.97 -9.88
N ASN A 790 2.15 11.78 -10.46
CA ASN A 790 3.44 11.34 -10.97
C ASN A 790 3.85 12.08 -12.25
N LEU A 791 2.92 12.34 -13.17
CA LEU A 791 3.19 13.12 -14.38
C LEU A 791 3.56 14.58 -14.07
N SER A 792 3.08 15.15 -12.97
CA SER A 792 3.51 16.49 -12.52
C SER A 792 5.02 16.57 -12.24
N ARG A 793 5.67 15.44 -11.95
CA ARG A 793 7.12 15.36 -11.71
C ARG A 793 7.93 15.29 -13.00
N THR A 794 7.28 15.18 -14.16
CA THR A 794 7.92 14.98 -15.47
C THR A 794 7.95 16.26 -16.32
N HIS A 795 8.88 16.32 -17.27
CA HIS A 795 9.02 17.42 -18.21
C HIS A 795 9.26 16.90 -19.65
N PRO A 796 8.54 17.39 -20.68
CA PRO A 796 8.62 16.88 -22.06
C PRO A 796 10.02 16.95 -22.68
N THR A 797 10.84 17.93 -22.25
CA THR A 797 12.22 18.09 -22.72
C THR A 797 13.28 17.47 -21.82
N ARG A 798 12.93 16.81 -20.71
CA ARG A 798 13.89 16.24 -19.73
C ARG A 798 13.69 14.75 -19.52
N THR A 799 12.46 14.36 -19.18
CA THR A 799 12.16 13.04 -18.63
C THR A 799 12.07 11.99 -19.72
N VAL A 800 12.67 10.82 -19.51
CA VAL A 800 12.45 9.62 -20.33
C VAL A 800 11.60 8.62 -19.55
N ALA A 801 10.70 7.91 -20.22
CA ALA A 801 9.85 6.89 -19.61
C ALA A 801 10.24 5.48 -20.04
N VAL A 802 10.40 4.58 -19.07
CA VAL A 802 10.51 3.12 -19.27
C VAL A 802 9.39 2.47 -18.49
N VAL A 803 8.35 1.99 -19.18
CA VAL A 803 7.07 1.64 -18.56
C VAL A 803 6.59 0.25 -18.98
N ASN A 804 6.19 -0.54 -17.99
CA ASN A 804 5.48 -1.79 -18.17
C ASN A 804 4.03 -1.52 -18.62
N THR A 805 3.65 -1.96 -19.81
CA THR A 805 2.32 -1.69 -20.40
C THR A 805 1.25 -2.71 -20.03
N ALA A 806 1.60 -3.72 -19.22
CA ALA A 806 0.66 -4.75 -18.80
C ALA A 806 -0.54 -4.18 -18.02
N GLU A 807 -1.74 -4.58 -18.40
CA GLU A 807 -2.96 -4.15 -17.73
C GLU A 807 -3.17 -4.93 -16.42
N VAL A 808 -3.07 -4.22 -15.29
CA VAL A 808 -3.37 -4.79 -13.97
C VAL A 808 -4.70 -4.23 -13.48
N PRO A 809 -5.75 -5.05 -13.30
CA PRO A 809 -7.07 -4.56 -12.98
C PRO A 809 -7.11 -3.84 -11.63
N THR A 810 -7.95 -2.80 -11.54
CA THR A 810 -8.24 -2.11 -10.28
C THR A 810 -9.32 -2.86 -9.48
N GLY A 811 -9.47 -2.51 -8.20
CA GLY A 811 -10.54 -3.07 -7.37
C GLY A 811 -11.95 -2.82 -7.88
N ASP A 812 -12.16 -1.71 -8.59
CA ASP A 812 -13.46 -1.40 -9.20
C ASP A 812 -13.64 -2.05 -10.57
N ALA A 813 -12.55 -2.25 -11.32
CA ALA A 813 -12.57 -3.01 -12.57
C ALA A 813 -13.01 -4.46 -12.33
N ILE A 814 -12.44 -5.14 -11.31
CA ILE A 814 -12.86 -6.52 -11.01
C ILE A 814 -14.34 -6.61 -10.58
N ARG A 815 -14.89 -5.56 -9.97
CA ARG A 815 -16.30 -5.48 -9.55
C ARG A 815 -17.26 -5.07 -10.67
N GLY A 816 -16.75 -4.86 -11.89
CA GLY A 816 -17.55 -4.48 -13.05
C GLY A 816 -18.10 -3.05 -13.00
N ARG A 817 -17.44 -2.13 -12.28
CA ARG A 817 -17.94 -0.74 -12.10
C ARG A 817 -17.39 0.25 -13.11
N LYS A 818 -16.21 -0.02 -13.65
CA LYS A 818 -15.52 0.83 -14.62
C LYS A 818 -14.75 -0.03 -15.60
N SER A 819 -14.76 0.38 -16.86
CA SER A 819 -13.86 -0.18 -17.87
C SER A 819 -12.43 0.23 -17.56
N LEU A 820 -11.46 -0.61 -17.91
CA LEU A 820 -10.06 -0.22 -17.91
C LEU A 820 -9.87 0.87 -18.98
N PHE A 821 -9.11 1.92 -18.66
CA PHE A 821 -8.59 2.82 -19.69
C PHE A 821 -7.68 2.00 -20.60
N GLY A 822 -7.93 2.04 -21.91
CA GLY A 822 -7.08 1.30 -22.85
C GLY A 822 -5.62 1.74 -22.76
N PRO A 823 -4.63 0.84 -22.93
CA PRO A 823 -3.22 1.14 -22.70
C PRO A 823 -2.71 2.28 -23.58
N ALA A 824 -3.21 2.39 -24.81
CA ALA A 824 -2.83 3.41 -25.77
C ALA A 824 -3.03 4.84 -25.21
N ARG A 825 -4.18 5.10 -24.57
CA ARG A 825 -4.47 6.42 -24.01
C ARG A 825 -3.55 6.78 -22.85
N LEU A 826 -3.24 5.80 -21.99
CA LEU A 826 -2.30 6.02 -20.88
C LEU A 826 -0.87 6.25 -21.37
N VAL A 827 -0.47 5.55 -22.44
CA VAL A 827 0.80 5.77 -23.13
C VAL A 827 0.86 7.19 -23.73
N ASP A 828 -0.21 7.65 -24.38
CA ASP A 828 -0.28 9.00 -24.96
C ASP A 828 -0.14 10.10 -23.89
N LEU A 829 -0.75 9.91 -22.71
CA LEU A 829 -0.60 10.84 -21.57
C LEU A 829 0.86 10.92 -21.09
N ILE A 830 1.54 9.78 -21.01
CA ILE A 830 2.95 9.72 -20.63
C ILE A 830 3.80 10.40 -21.70
N ASP A 831 3.60 10.10 -22.98
CA ASP A 831 4.31 10.69 -24.11
C ASP A 831 4.16 12.21 -24.18
N THR A 832 2.98 12.74 -23.82
CA THR A 832 2.73 14.19 -23.80
C THR A 832 3.50 14.91 -22.68
N SER A 833 3.84 14.19 -21.61
CA SER A 833 4.52 14.75 -20.44
C SER A 833 6.03 14.45 -20.40
N THR A 834 6.54 13.65 -21.35
CA THR A 834 7.92 13.13 -21.36
C THR A 834 8.54 13.23 -22.77
N ARG A 835 9.80 12.81 -22.93
CA ARG A 835 10.51 12.79 -24.20
C ARG A 835 10.02 11.63 -25.08
N LYS A 836 8.88 11.79 -25.74
CA LYS A 836 8.25 10.78 -26.64
C LYS A 836 9.24 9.97 -27.47
N GLY A 837 10.18 10.63 -28.16
CA GLY A 837 11.15 9.97 -29.04
C GLY A 837 12.20 9.07 -28.34
N ARG A 838 12.28 9.09 -27.00
CA ARG A 838 13.21 8.26 -26.20
C ARG A 838 12.50 7.27 -25.28
N ASN A 839 11.18 7.32 -25.19
CA ASN A 839 10.42 6.46 -24.30
C ASN A 839 10.48 4.99 -24.74
N VAL A 840 10.40 4.08 -23.78
CA VAL A 840 10.40 2.63 -23.99
C VAL A 840 9.18 2.04 -23.30
N PHE A 841 8.24 1.55 -24.10
CA PHE A 841 7.04 0.86 -23.63
C PHE A 841 7.16 -0.63 -23.93
N VAL A 842 7.02 -1.47 -22.89
CA VAL A 842 7.20 -2.92 -23.02
C VAL A 842 6.19 -3.67 -22.16
N ASP A 843 5.61 -4.74 -22.68
CA ASP A 843 4.86 -5.68 -21.85
C ASP A 843 5.83 -6.62 -21.12
N ALA A 844 6.51 -6.04 -20.12
CA ALA A 844 7.50 -6.75 -19.31
C ALA A 844 6.87 -7.92 -18.55
N THR A 845 5.57 -7.85 -18.25
CA THR A 845 4.83 -8.92 -17.55
C THR A 845 4.72 -10.16 -18.42
N ARG A 846 4.23 -10.04 -19.65
CA ARG A 846 4.14 -11.17 -20.59
C ARG A 846 5.50 -11.82 -20.82
N ILE A 847 6.55 -11.01 -21.02
CA ILE A 847 7.89 -11.52 -21.31
C ILE A 847 8.48 -12.23 -20.08
N ALA A 848 8.44 -11.59 -18.91
CA ALA A 848 8.99 -12.17 -17.68
C ALA A 848 8.23 -13.44 -17.24
N GLU A 849 6.91 -13.50 -17.43
CA GLU A 849 6.13 -14.72 -17.17
C GLU A 849 6.42 -15.83 -18.17
N SER A 850 6.60 -15.49 -19.45
CA SER A 850 6.91 -16.48 -20.48
C SER A 850 8.30 -17.09 -20.31
N LEU A 851 9.28 -16.28 -19.91
CA LEU A 851 10.63 -16.74 -19.58
C LEU A 851 10.61 -17.48 -18.23
N PHE A 852 10.28 -16.78 -17.14
CA PHE A 852 10.59 -17.27 -15.79
C PHE A 852 9.41 -17.93 -15.06
N ALA A 853 8.26 -18.11 -15.72
CA ALA A 853 7.01 -18.61 -15.13
C ALA A 853 6.59 -17.83 -13.86
N SER A 854 6.92 -16.52 -13.80
CA SER A 854 6.74 -15.71 -12.59
C SER A 854 6.77 -14.21 -12.87
N HIS A 855 5.68 -13.50 -12.56
CA HIS A 855 5.62 -12.02 -12.56
C HIS A 855 6.65 -11.33 -11.66
N LEU A 856 7.25 -12.04 -10.69
CA LEU A 856 8.23 -11.43 -9.77
C LEU A 856 9.53 -11.00 -10.47
N ALA A 857 9.80 -11.46 -11.69
CA ALA A 857 10.98 -11.06 -12.46
C ALA A 857 10.78 -9.77 -13.26
N VAL A 858 9.56 -9.23 -13.33
CA VAL A 858 9.22 -8.00 -14.07
C VAL A 858 10.05 -6.81 -13.62
N ASN A 859 10.32 -6.71 -12.31
CA ASN A 859 11.05 -5.58 -11.76
C ASN A 859 12.51 -5.52 -12.26
N MET A 860 13.21 -6.65 -12.21
CA MET A 860 14.57 -6.78 -12.74
C MET A 860 14.62 -6.69 -14.25
N PHE A 861 13.58 -7.20 -14.93
CA PHE A 861 13.48 -7.08 -16.38
C PHE A 861 13.36 -5.61 -16.80
N LEU A 862 12.45 -4.85 -16.20
CA LEU A 862 12.29 -3.43 -16.53
C LEU A 862 13.55 -2.61 -16.22
N LEU A 863 14.23 -2.90 -15.10
CA LEU A 863 15.52 -2.30 -14.77
C LEU A 863 16.60 -2.61 -15.83
N GLY A 864 16.67 -3.85 -16.33
CA GLY A 864 17.61 -4.24 -17.39
C GLY A 864 17.35 -3.52 -18.72
N VAL A 865 16.09 -3.30 -19.08
CA VAL A 865 15.71 -2.49 -20.24
C VAL A 865 16.18 -1.04 -20.06
N ALA A 866 15.90 -0.43 -18.91
CA ALA A 866 16.34 0.94 -18.60
C ALA A 866 17.87 1.09 -18.60
N TYR A 867 18.58 0.09 -18.08
CA TYR A 867 20.04 0.02 -18.11
C TYR A 867 20.58 0.03 -19.54
N GLN A 868 20.08 -0.88 -20.38
CA GLN A 868 20.56 -1.01 -21.76
C GLN A 868 20.17 0.18 -22.65
N ALA A 869 19.08 0.88 -22.30
CA ALA A 869 18.71 2.16 -22.90
C ALA A 869 19.63 3.33 -22.50
N GLY A 870 20.61 3.08 -21.60
CA GLY A 870 21.57 4.08 -21.17
C GLY A 870 21.04 5.06 -20.12
N LEU A 871 19.93 4.74 -19.45
CA LEU A 871 19.18 5.64 -18.57
C LEU A 871 19.51 5.45 -17.08
N ILE A 872 20.39 4.51 -16.73
CA ILE A 872 20.80 4.24 -15.35
C ILE A 872 22.28 4.62 -15.19
N PRO A 873 22.63 5.63 -14.36
CA PRO A 873 24.02 6.10 -14.21
C PRO A 873 24.85 5.21 -13.25
N LEU A 874 24.70 3.88 -13.31
CA LEU A 874 25.36 2.91 -12.43
C LEU A 874 26.02 1.81 -13.24
N SER A 875 27.11 1.19 -12.79
CA SER A 875 27.76 0.10 -13.50
C SER A 875 26.95 -1.21 -13.47
N ALA A 876 27.02 -2.04 -14.51
CA ALA A 876 26.40 -3.37 -14.49
C ALA A 876 26.98 -4.20 -13.34
N ARG A 877 28.30 -4.09 -13.10
CA ARG A 877 29.00 -4.76 -12.01
C ARG A 877 28.38 -4.43 -10.64
N SER A 878 28.12 -3.17 -10.35
CA SER A 878 27.54 -2.76 -9.06
C SER A 878 26.11 -3.23 -8.89
N LEU A 879 25.30 -3.20 -9.97
CA LEU A 879 23.95 -3.75 -9.97
C LEU A 879 23.92 -5.26 -9.72
N GLU A 880 24.78 -6.01 -10.40
CA GLU A 880 24.90 -7.45 -10.19
C GLU A 880 25.36 -7.78 -8.76
N GLU A 881 26.32 -7.01 -8.23
CA GLU A 881 26.79 -7.20 -6.87
C GLU A 881 25.72 -6.87 -5.83
N ALA A 882 24.95 -5.81 -6.03
CA ALA A 882 23.79 -5.49 -5.20
C ALA A 882 22.76 -6.65 -5.20
N VAL A 883 22.53 -7.30 -6.35
CA VAL A 883 21.67 -8.49 -6.46
C VAL A 883 22.24 -9.67 -5.66
N ARG A 884 23.56 -9.91 -5.73
CA ARG A 884 24.23 -10.97 -4.95
C ARG A 884 24.12 -10.71 -3.45
N LEU A 885 24.37 -9.47 -3.00
CA LEU A 885 24.26 -9.08 -1.59
C LEU A 885 22.84 -9.23 -1.06
N ASN A 886 21.82 -8.91 -1.86
CA ASN A 886 20.42 -9.10 -1.45
C ASN A 886 20.07 -10.59 -1.21
N GLY A 887 20.76 -11.53 -1.86
CA GLY A 887 20.69 -12.97 -1.58
C GLY A 887 19.37 -13.69 -1.97
N VAL A 888 18.37 -12.97 -2.48
CA VAL A 888 17.05 -13.55 -2.83
C VAL A 888 17.00 -13.95 -4.29
N THR A 889 16.93 -15.25 -4.57
CA THR A 889 16.80 -15.81 -5.94
C THR A 889 17.80 -15.22 -6.94
N VAL A 890 19.06 -15.12 -6.51
CA VAL A 890 20.14 -14.38 -7.19
C VAL A 890 20.22 -14.73 -8.68
N GLU A 891 20.39 -16.02 -9.01
CA GLU A 891 20.56 -16.47 -10.40
C GLU A 891 19.42 -16.02 -11.31
N ARG A 892 18.16 -16.16 -10.86
CA ARG A 892 17.00 -15.73 -11.64
C ARG A 892 16.99 -14.23 -11.89
N ASN A 893 17.33 -13.43 -10.88
CA ASN A 893 17.33 -11.98 -10.99
C ASN A 893 18.45 -11.48 -11.93
N LEU A 894 19.62 -12.12 -11.89
CA LEU A 894 20.71 -11.85 -12.84
C LEU A 894 20.30 -12.21 -14.27
N GLN A 895 19.71 -13.40 -14.48
CA GLN A 895 19.21 -13.80 -15.80
C GLN A 895 18.09 -12.87 -16.30
N ALA A 896 17.16 -12.45 -15.44
CA ALA A 896 16.12 -11.48 -15.82
C ALA A 896 16.71 -10.13 -16.26
N PHE A 897 17.76 -9.66 -15.58
CA PHE A 897 18.49 -8.45 -15.96
C PHE A 897 19.19 -8.61 -17.32
N LEU A 898 19.85 -9.74 -17.57
CA LEU A 898 20.53 -10.02 -18.83
C LEU A 898 19.56 -10.18 -20.02
N TRP A 899 18.49 -10.96 -19.85
CA TRP A 899 17.47 -11.14 -20.89
C TRP A 899 16.77 -9.85 -21.26
N ALA A 900 16.55 -8.94 -20.30
CA ALA A 900 16.01 -7.63 -20.56
C ALA A 900 16.93 -6.73 -21.38
N ARG A 901 18.22 -6.74 -21.03
CA ARG A 901 19.24 -6.03 -21.82
C ARG A 901 19.29 -6.59 -23.25
N LYS A 902 19.23 -7.92 -23.41
CA LYS A 902 19.14 -8.56 -24.73
C LYS A 902 17.88 -8.18 -25.50
N TYR A 903 16.74 -8.10 -24.82
CA TYR A 903 15.47 -7.68 -25.43
C TYR A 903 15.56 -6.27 -25.99
N TYR A 904 16.19 -5.33 -25.29
CA TYR A 904 16.38 -3.97 -25.80
C TYR A 904 17.29 -3.93 -27.04
N GLN A 905 18.29 -4.82 -27.12
CA GLN A 905 19.19 -4.90 -28.28
C GLN A 905 18.53 -5.58 -29.49
N ASP A 906 17.85 -6.70 -29.26
CA ASP A 906 17.21 -7.52 -30.29
C ASP A 906 15.94 -8.18 -29.72
N ALA A 907 14.86 -7.41 -29.72
CA ALA A 907 13.55 -7.87 -29.27
C ALA A 907 13.07 -9.11 -30.06
N ARG A 908 13.37 -9.19 -31.36
CA ARG A 908 12.94 -10.32 -32.22
C ARG A 908 13.55 -11.63 -31.74
N SER A 909 14.83 -11.63 -31.36
CA SER A 909 15.49 -12.84 -30.84
C SER A 909 14.85 -13.35 -29.54
N VAL A 910 14.48 -12.43 -28.63
CA VAL A 910 13.86 -12.80 -27.35
C VAL A 910 12.41 -13.24 -27.55
N GLU A 911 11.66 -12.54 -28.41
CA GLU A 911 10.29 -12.92 -28.78
C GLU A 911 10.24 -14.33 -29.41
N ALA A 912 11.22 -14.69 -30.24
CA ALA A 912 11.31 -16.03 -30.82
C ALA A 912 11.51 -17.13 -29.76
N VAL A 913 12.19 -16.84 -28.65
CA VAL A 913 12.38 -17.79 -27.53
C VAL A 913 11.08 -18.00 -26.73
N ILE A 914 10.24 -16.98 -26.64
CA ILE A 914 8.98 -17.04 -25.87
C ILE A 914 7.74 -17.35 -26.71
N ALA A 915 7.86 -17.31 -28.04
CA ALA A 915 6.75 -17.55 -28.95
C ALA A 915 6.04 -18.88 -28.65
N PRO A 916 4.70 -18.88 -28.47
CA PRO A 916 3.95 -20.13 -28.46
C PRO A 916 4.05 -20.80 -29.85
N PRO A 917 3.93 -22.14 -29.94
CA PRO A 917 3.79 -22.79 -31.24
C PRO A 917 2.56 -22.21 -31.94
N GLN A 918 2.75 -21.58 -33.11
CA GLN A 918 1.62 -21.04 -33.87
C GLN A 918 0.77 -22.19 -34.40
N PRO A 919 -0.54 -22.26 -34.09
CA PRO A 919 -1.45 -23.04 -34.91
C PRO A 919 -1.53 -22.37 -36.30
N ALA A 920 -1.12 -23.11 -37.31
CA ALA A 920 -1.17 -22.70 -38.70
C ALA A 920 -2.61 -22.70 -39.20
N THR A 921 -3.37 -21.64 -38.95
CA THR A 921 -4.65 -21.41 -39.62
C THR A 921 -4.83 -19.92 -39.91
N THR A 922 -5.10 -19.61 -41.17
CA THR A 922 -5.65 -18.34 -41.64
C THR A 922 -6.90 -17.97 -40.82
N PRO A 923 -7.17 -16.68 -40.56
CA PRO A 923 -8.39 -16.29 -39.86
C PRO A 923 -9.61 -16.65 -40.70
N GLU A 924 -10.27 -17.78 -40.39
CA GLU A 924 -11.60 -18.05 -40.94
C GLU A 924 -12.57 -16.92 -40.54
N PRO A 925 -13.44 -16.45 -41.45
CA PRO A 925 -14.46 -15.45 -41.13
C PRO A 925 -15.28 -15.83 -39.90
N LEU A 926 -15.59 -14.86 -39.04
CA LEU A 926 -16.30 -15.05 -37.75
C LEU A 926 -17.56 -15.93 -37.90
N VAL A 927 -18.33 -15.71 -38.96
CA VAL A 927 -19.57 -16.45 -39.25
C VAL A 927 -19.30 -17.94 -39.49
N ASN A 928 -18.22 -18.29 -40.20
CA ASN A 928 -17.86 -19.67 -40.49
C ASN A 928 -17.45 -20.41 -39.22
N ARG A 929 -16.61 -19.77 -38.39
CA ARG A 929 -16.19 -20.32 -37.09
C ARG A 929 -17.37 -20.53 -36.15
N ARG A 930 -18.24 -19.53 -35.99
CA ARG A 930 -19.44 -19.65 -35.14
C ARG A 930 -20.46 -20.66 -35.66
N ALA A 931 -20.56 -20.85 -36.96
CA ALA A 931 -21.38 -21.92 -37.53
C ALA A 931 -20.80 -23.31 -37.23
N ALA A 932 -19.48 -23.50 -37.31
CA ALA A 932 -18.82 -24.75 -36.92
C ALA A 932 -19.04 -25.06 -35.43
N ASP A 933 -18.91 -24.03 -34.57
CA ASP A 933 -19.23 -24.13 -33.15
C ASP A 933 -20.69 -24.56 -32.93
N LEU A 934 -21.65 -24.00 -33.68
CA LEU A 934 -23.08 -24.34 -33.58
C LEU A 934 -23.42 -25.75 -34.13
N GLU A 935 -22.68 -26.24 -35.12
CA GLU A 935 -22.78 -27.62 -35.60
C GLU A 935 -22.29 -28.60 -34.51
N ALA A 936 -21.17 -28.28 -33.87
CA ALA A 936 -20.66 -29.04 -32.73
C ALA A 936 -21.62 -28.97 -31.53
N TYR A 937 -22.22 -27.80 -31.27
CA TYR A 937 -23.22 -27.57 -30.23
C TYR A 937 -24.48 -28.40 -30.45
N GLN A 938 -25.10 -28.35 -31.64
CA GLN A 938 -26.35 -29.04 -31.96
C GLN A 938 -26.20 -29.90 -33.23
N ASN A 939 -26.32 -29.30 -34.42
CA ASN A 939 -26.25 -29.96 -35.73
C ASN A 939 -26.11 -28.95 -36.88
N ARG A 940 -25.89 -29.45 -38.11
CA ARG A 940 -25.75 -28.64 -39.34
C ARG A 940 -26.94 -27.72 -39.62
N ARG A 941 -28.17 -28.17 -39.36
CA ARG A 941 -29.38 -27.37 -39.60
C ARG A 941 -29.38 -26.12 -38.72
N TYR A 942 -29.04 -26.26 -37.44
CA TYR A 942 -28.98 -25.15 -36.50
C TYR A 942 -27.90 -24.13 -36.87
N ALA A 943 -26.75 -24.59 -37.34
CA ALA A 943 -25.69 -23.74 -37.89
C ALA A 943 -26.14 -23.00 -39.17
N ALA A 944 -26.88 -23.68 -40.06
CA ALA A 944 -27.43 -23.07 -41.28
C ALA A 944 -28.45 -21.95 -40.96
N GLU A 945 -29.31 -22.13 -39.97
CA GLU A 945 -30.24 -21.07 -39.52
C GLU A 945 -29.52 -19.82 -39.01
N TYR A 946 -28.38 -19.99 -38.32
CA TYR A 946 -27.54 -18.89 -37.90
C TYR A 946 -26.94 -18.14 -39.10
N ARG A 947 -26.35 -18.88 -40.06
CA ARG A 947 -25.76 -18.29 -41.28
C ARG A 947 -26.79 -17.50 -42.07
N ALA A 948 -27.94 -18.12 -42.35
CA ALA A 948 -29.01 -17.49 -43.12
C ALA A 948 -29.49 -16.18 -42.49
N PHE A 949 -29.62 -16.11 -41.16
CA PHE A 949 -30.05 -14.89 -40.49
C PHE A 949 -28.96 -13.80 -40.53
N VAL A 950 -27.68 -14.16 -40.35
CA VAL A 950 -26.59 -13.18 -40.42
C VAL A 950 -26.41 -12.66 -41.85
N GLU A 951 -26.54 -13.51 -42.85
CA GLU A 951 -26.50 -13.14 -44.28
C GLU A 951 -27.67 -12.22 -44.66
N ASP A 952 -28.88 -12.50 -44.15
CA ASP A 952 -30.05 -11.61 -44.30
C ASP A 952 -29.78 -10.22 -43.72
N VAL A 953 -29.23 -10.15 -42.51
CA VAL A 953 -28.85 -8.86 -41.89
C VAL A 953 -27.74 -8.18 -42.68
N ALA A 954 -26.72 -8.91 -43.13
CA ALA A 954 -25.62 -8.34 -43.93
C ALA A 954 -26.09 -7.78 -45.27
N THR A 955 -27.15 -8.35 -45.85
CA THR A 955 -27.78 -7.86 -47.09
C THR A 955 -28.51 -6.53 -46.87
N HIS A 956 -29.09 -6.32 -45.68
CA HIS A 956 -29.79 -5.09 -45.33
C HIS A 956 -28.86 -4.00 -44.78
N GLU A 957 -27.95 -4.35 -43.86
CA GLU A 957 -26.98 -3.44 -43.25
C GLU A 957 -25.69 -4.20 -42.89
N PRO A 958 -24.64 -4.11 -43.73
CA PRO A 958 -23.35 -4.77 -43.49
C PRO A 958 -22.69 -4.37 -42.16
N ALA A 959 -22.84 -3.11 -41.72
CA ALA A 959 -22.21 -2.63 -40.49
C ALA A 959 -22.78 -3.32 -39.23
N LEU A 960 -24.01 -3.84 -39.30
CA LEU A 960 -24.69 -4.52 -38.19
C LEU A 960 -24.40 -6.02 -38.15
N ALA A 961 -24.01 -6.61 -39.28
CA ALA A 961 -23.88 -8.05 -39.46
C ALA A 961 -22.88 -8.71 -38.50
N GLU A 962 -21.71 -8.10 -38.25
CA GLU A 962 -20.72 -8.67 -37.33
C GLU A 962 -21.22 -8.67 -35.88
N THR A 963 -21.84 -7.57 -35.44
CA THR A 963 -22.44 -7.45 -34.10
C THR A 963 -23.53 -8.50 -33.92
N VAL A 964 -24.42 -8.65 -34.90
CA VAL A 964 -25.47 -9.66 -34.87
C VAL A 964 -24.90 -11.07 -34.90
N ALA A 965 -23.88 -11.35 -35.71
CA ALA A 965 -23.18 -12.63 -35.73
C ALA A 965 -22.67 -13.01 -34.34
N ARG A 966 -21.98 -12.07 -33.67
CA ARG A 966 -21.42 -12.28 -32.33
C ARG A 966 -22.50 -12.58 -31.28
N TYR A 967 -23.55 -11.78 -31.23
CA TYR A 967 -24.54 -11.85 -30.15
C TYR A 967 -25.67 -12.84 -30.42
N LEU A 968 -26.03 -13.09 -31.68
CA LEU A 968 -26.92 -14.19 -32.04
C LEU A 968 -26.26 -15.53 -31.70
N TYR A 969 -24.96 -15.70 -32.00
CA TYR A 969 -24.22 -16.89 -31.59
C TYR A 969 -24.26 -17.09 -30.07
N LYS A 970 -23.98 -16.04 -29.29
CA LYS A 970 -24.02 -16.08 -27.82
C LYS A 970 -25.38 -16.56 -27.28
N LEU A 971 -26.48 -16.12 -27.89
CA LEU A 971 -27.83 -16.54 -27.51
C LEU A 971 -28.18 -17.95 -28.01
N MET A 972 -27.68 -18.36 -29.19
CA MET A 972 -27.94 -19.67 -29.76
C MET A 972 -27.13 -20.79 -29.10
N ALA A 973 -25.91 -20.48 -28.63
CA ALA A 973 -24.99 -21.39 -27.94
C ALA A 973 -25.02 -21.17 -26.41
N TYR A 974 -26.24 -21.14 -25.84
CA TYR A 974 -26.40 -20.97 -24.39
C TYR A 974 -25.82 -22.16 -23.62
N LYS A 975 -25.27 -21.89 -22.43
CA LYS A 975 -24.54 -22.87 -21.61
C LYS A 975 -25.49 -23.76 -20.82
N ASP A 976 -26.08 -24.73 -21.50
CA ASP A 976 -26.86 -25.81 -20.89
C ASP A 976 -26.01 -27.01 -20.46
N GLU A 977 -26.66 -28.00 -19.86
CA GLU A 977 -26.00 -29.15 -19.24
C GLU A 977 -25.18 -29.94 -20.27
N TYR A 978 -25.69 -30.08 -21.50
CA TYR A 978 -25.00 -30.75 -22.60
C TYR A 978 -23.78 -29.95 -23.07
N GLU A 979 -23.91 -28.63 -23.23
CA GLU A 979 -22.82 -27.77 -23.69
C GLU A 979 -21.74 -27.59 -22.63
N VAL A 980 -22.12 -27.37 -21.37
CA VAL A 980 -21.16 -27.32 -20.25
C VAL A 980 -20.38 -28.62 -20.17
N ALA A 981 -21.03 -29.77 -20.33
CA ALA A 981 -20.34 -31.07 -20.34
C ALA A 981 -19.36 -31.19 -21.52
N ARG A 982 -19.73 -30.74 -22.71
CA ARG A 982 -18.85 -30.71 -23.90
C ARG A 982 -17.61 -29.84 -23.66
N LEU A 983 -17.80 -28.64 -23.13
CA LEU A 983 -16.72 -27.67 -22.89
C LEU A 983 -15.78 -28.08 -21.76
N LEU A 984 -16.31 -28.69 -20.68
CA LEU A 984 -15.49 -29.21 -19.57
C LEU A 984 -14.68 -30.47 -19.95
N THR A 985 -15.06 -31.15 -21.03
CA THR A 985 -14.36 -32.33 -21.56
C THR A 985 -13.66 -32.06 -22.89
N ASN A 986 -13.55 -30.78 -23.29
CA ASN A 986 -12.85 -30.34 -24.49
C ASN A 986 -11.35 -30.70 -24.41
N PRO A 987 -10.79 -31.47 -25.37
CA PRO A 987 -9.37 -31.83 -25.38
C PRO A 987 -8.42 -30.63 -25.28
N ALA A 988 -8.75 -29.50 -25.92
CA ALA A 988 -7.92 -28.30 -25.90
C ALA A 988 -7.79 -27.71 -24.48
N PHE A 989 -8.88 -27.70 -23.71
CA PHE A 989 -8.85 -27.26 -22.32
C PHE A 989 -8.04 -28.23 -21.43
N GLU A 990 -8.15 -29.54 -21.68
CA GLU A 990 -7.35 -30.54 -20.94
C GLU A 990 -5.85 -30.44 -21.22
N GLU A 991 -5.49 -30.12 -22.46
CA GLU A 991 -4.11 -29.81 -22.84
C GLU A 991 -3.63 -28.56 -22.12
N HIS A 992 -4.40 -27.48 -22.14
CA HIS A 992 -4.08 -26.26 -21.40
C HIS A 992 -3.85 -26.50 -19.90
N VAL A 993 -4.68 -27.35 -19.26
CA VAL A 993 -4.48 -27.76 -17.86
C VAL A 993 -3.16 -28.51 -17.69
N ARG A 994 -2.85 -29.47 -18.56
CA ARG A 994 -1.58 -30.24 -18.51
C ARG A 994 -0.34 -29.40 -18.82
N GLU A 995 -0.47 -28.34 -19.60
CA GLU A 995 0.62 -27.41 -19.88
C GLU A 995 0.88 -26.46 -18.70
N THR A 996 -0.15 -26.13 -17.93
CA THR A 996 -0.05 -25.18 -16.82
C THR A 996 0.62 -25.79 -15.58
N TRP A 997 0.36 -27.06 -15.25
CA TRP A 997 0.88 -27.70 -14.04
C TRP A 997 1.76 -28.91 -14.32
N ASP A 998 2.74 -29.10 -13.44
CA ASP A 998 3.53 -30.33 -13.40
C ASP A 998 2.93 -31.34 -12.42
N GLN A 999 3.00 -32.63 -12.77
CA GLN A 999 2.56 -33.76 -11.94
C GLN A 999 1.15 -33.61 -11.31
N ILE A 1000 0.14 -33.48 -12.17
CA ILE A 1000 -1.27 -33.47 -11.76
C ILE A 1000 -1.66 -34.86 -11.21
N GLU A 1001 -2.24 -34.89 -10.01
CA GLU A 1001 -2.78 -36.09 -9.37
C GLU A 1001 -4.22 -36.37 -9.82
N SER A 1002 -5.07 -35.35 -9.80
CA SER A 1002 -6.46 -35.46 -10.26
C SER A 1002 -7.05 -34.12 -10.68
N VAL A 1003 -8.03 -34.17 -11.58
CA VAL A 1003 -8.86 -33.04 -12.00
C VAL A 1003 -10.30 -33.30 -11.59
N SER A 1004 -10.92 -32.31 -10.97
CA SER A 1004 -12.29 -32.38 -10.45
C SER A 1004 -13.09 -31.15 -10.87
N TYR A 1005 -14.40 -31.29 -10.93
CA TYR A 1005 -15.31 -30.25 -11.41
C TYR A 1005 -16.21 -29.77 -10.26
N ASN A 1006 -16.33 -28.45 -10.08
CA ASN A 1006 -17.18 -27.88 -9.04
C ASN A 1006 -18.54 -27.52 -9.64
N LEU A 1007 -19.51 -28.43 -9.51
CA LEU A 1007 -20.83 -28.32 -10.14
C LEU A 1007 -21.94 -28.23 -9.09
N HIS A 1008 -23.04 -27.56 -9.45
CA HIS A 1008 -24.28 -27.55 -8.67
C HIS A 1008 -25.39 -28.21 -9.50
N PRO A 1009 -25.50 -29.55 -9.51
CA PRO A 1009 -26.41 -30.24 -10.42
C PRO A 1009 -27.87 -29.77 -10.24
N PRO A 1010 -28.59 -29.36 -11.30
CA PRO A 1010 -29.94 -28.79 -11.19
C PRO A 1010 -30.95 -29.72 -10.51
N VAL A 1011 -30.88 -31.02 -10.80
CA VAL A 1011 -31.76 -32.04 -10.21
C VAL A 1011 -31.55 -32.11 -8.69
N LEU A 1012 -30.30 -32.19 -8.23
CA LEU A 1012 -29.99 -32.23 -6.79
C LEU A 1012 -30.32 -30.90 -6.09
N ARG A 1013 -30.18 -29.78 -6.81
CA ARG A 1013 -30.60 -28.45 -6.31
C ARG A 1013 -32.11 -28.40 -6.09
N ALA A 1014 -32.91 -28.95 -6.99
CA ALA A 1014 -34.36 -29.07 -6.82
C ALA A 1014 -34.73 -29.94 -5.61
N PHE A 1015 -33.89 -30.94 -5.27
CA PHE A 1015 -34.00 -31.74 -4.05
C PHE A 1015 -33.35 -31.12 -2.80
N GLY A 1016 -32.98 -29.83 -2.84
CA GLY A 1016 -32.55 -29.08 -1.66
C GLY A 1016 -31.03 -29.00 -1.42
N LEU A 1017 -30.19 -29.45 -2.36
CA LEU A 1017 -28.74 -29.25 -2.28
C LEU A 1017 -28.40 -27.75 -2.31
N LYS A 1018 -27.85 -27.22 -1.21
CA LYS A 1018 -27.52 -25.79 -1.07
C LYS A 1018 -26.08 -25.41 -1.46
N LYS A 1019 -25.18 -26.40 -1.61
CA LYS A 1019 -23.76 -26.17 -1.92
C LYS A 1019 -23.32 -26.95 -3.15
N LYS A 1020 -22.31 -26.45 -3.86
CA LYS A 1020 -21.66 -27.18 -4.95
C LYS A 1020 -20.98 -28.45 -4.46
N LEU A 1021 -20.91 -29.43 -5.34
CA LEU A 1021 -20.16 -30.66 -5.15
C LEU A 1021 -18.84 -30.58 -5.92
N ASN A 1022 -17.76 -30.98 -5.27
CA ASN A 1022 -16.50 -31.26 -5.94
C ASN A 1022 -16.55 -32.71 -6.44
N LEU A 1023 -16.70 -32.88 -7.75
CA LEU A 1023 -16.88 -34.18 -8.39
C LEU A 1023 -15.58 -34.59 -9.08
N GLY A 1024 -15.05 -35.75 -8.68
CA GLY A 1024 -13.74 -36.25 -9.13
C GLY A 1024 -13.70 -36.74 -10.58
N PRO A 1025 -12.55 -37.28 -11.02
CA PRO A 1025 -12.33 -37.73 -12.39
C PRO A 1025 -13.35 -38.77 -12.90
N TRP A 1026 -13.95 -39.55 -11.99
CA TRP A 1026 -14.96 -40.57 -12.31
C TRP A 1026 -16.22 -40.01 -12.98
N LEU A 1027 -16.51 -38.71 -12.84
CA LEU A 1027 -17.64 -38.07 -13.50
C LEU A 1027 -17.39 -37.84 -15.00
N ARG A 1028 -16.12 -37.82 -15.43
CA ARG A 1028 -15.75 -37.45 -16.81
C ARG A 1028 -16.40 -38.32 -17.89
N PRO A 1029 -16.46 -39.67 -17.78
CA PRO A 1029 -17.21 -40.48 -18.74
C PRO A 1029 -18.70 -40.12 -18.80
N ALA A 1030 -19.32 -39.79 -17.66
CA ALA A 1030 -20.71 -39.36 -17.61
C ALA A 1030 -20.92 -37.98 -18.29
N LEU A 1031 -19.98 -37.04 -18.12
CA LEU A 1031 -20.01 -35.77 -18.86
C LEU A 1031 -19.86 -35.96 -20.38
N ARG A 1032 -18.99 -36.89 -20.82
CA ARG A 1032 -18.86 -37.21 -22.25
C ARG A 1032 -20.13 -37.84 -22.82
N LEU A 1033 -20.74 -38.76 -22.07
CA LEU A 1033 -22.02 -39.34 -22.44
C LEU A 1033 -23.08 -38.25 -22.53
N LEU A 1034 -23.19 -37.38 -21.53
CA LEU A 1034 -24.11 -36.25 -21.54
C LEU A 1034 -23.85 -35.34 -22.75
N ALA A 1035 -22.61 -34.98 -23.05
CA ALA A 1035 -22.26 -34.18 -24.22
C ALA A 1035 -22.70 -34.84 -25.55
N SER A 1036 -22.63 -36.17 -25.66
CA SER A 1036 -23.09 -36.91 -26.84
C SER A 1036 -24.62 -36.93 -27.00
N MET A 1037 -25.37 -36.70 -25.91
CA MET A 1037 -26.83 -36.65 -25.89
C MET A 1037 -27.41 -35.29 -26.33
N LYS A 1038 -26.59 -34.42 -26.94
CA LYS A 1038 -27.00 -33.09 -27.46
C LYS A 1038 -28.22 -33.12 -28.39
N THR A 1039 -28.49 -34.24 -29.06
CA THR A 1039 -29.67 -34.42 -29.93
C THR A 1039 -30.99 -34.43 -29.16
N LEU A 1040 -30.96 -34.71 -27.85
CA LEU A 1040 -32.15 -34.62 -27.00
C LEU A 1040 -32.56 -33.17 -26.73
N ARG A 1041 -31.64 -32.20 -26.83
CA ARG A 1041 -31.90 -30.78 -26.55
C ARG A 1041 -33.11 -30.27 -27.32
N GLY A 1042 -34.08 -29.71 -26.60
CA GLY A 1042 -35.31 -29.16 -27.18
C GLY A 1042 -36.35 -30.19 -27.62
N THR A 1043 -36.12 -31.49 -27.40
CA THR A 1043 -37.12 -32.55 -27.59
C THR A 1043 -37.91 -32.78 -26.29
N PRO A 1044 -39.05 -33.49 -26.31
CA PRO A 1044 -39.76 -33.87 -25.08
C PRO A 1044 -38.94 -34.72 -24.10
N LEU A 1045 -37.87 -35.36 -24.59
CA LEU A 1045 -36.94 -36.15 -23.76
C LEU A 1045 -35.86 -35.29 -23.09
N ASP A 1046 -35.85 -33.98 -23.33
CA ASP A 1046 -34.95 -33.02 -22.68
C ASP A 1046 -35.42 -32.69 -21.27
N ILE A 1047 -35.06 -33.54 -20.30
CA ILE A 1047 -35.45 -33.33 -18.88
C ILE A 1047 -34.96 -31.99 -18.33
N PHE A 1048 -33.82 -31.47 -18.80
CA PHE A 1048 -33.27 -30.19 -18.38
C PHE A 1048 -34.00 -29.02 -19.03
N GLY A 1049 -34.50 -29.23 -20.25
CA GLY A 1049 -35.24 -28.24 -21.04
C GLY A 1049 -36.53 -27.73 -20.39
N TYR A 1050 -37.08 -28.42 -19.38
CA TYR A 1050 -38.26 -27.99 -18.62
C TYR A 1050 -37.98 -26.90 -17.57
N ALA A 1051 -36.71 -26.74 -17.16
CA ALA A 1051 -36.33 -25.69 -16.21
C ALA A 1051 -36.68 -24.29 -16.75
N SER A 1052 -37.10 -23.39 -15.87
CA SER A 1052 -37.57 -22.05 -16.25
C SER A 1052 -36.50 -21.25 -17.02
N ILE A 1053 -35.23 -21.35 -16.60
CA ILE A 1053 -34.11 -20.70 -17.28
C ILE A 1053 -33.93 -21.20 -18.72
N ARG A 1054 -34.07 -22.51 -18.97
CA ARG A 1054 -33.89 -23.10 -20.32
C ARG A 1054 -34.99 -22.70 -21.28
N ARG A 1055 -36.22 -22.55 -20.78
CA ARG A 1055 -37.33 -21.97 -21.56
C ARG A 1055 -37.06 -20.52 -21.93
N GLU A 1056 -36.55 -19.72 -21.00
CA GLU A 1056 -36.18 -18.33 -21.25
C GLU A 1056 -35.03 -18.22 -22.27
N GLU A 1057 -33.99 -19.06 -22.17
CA GLU A 1057 -32.85 -19.07 -23.12
C GLU A 1057 -33.28 -19.38 -24.56
N ARG A 1058 -34.21 -20.32 -24.75
CA ARG A 1058 -34.78 -20.58 -26.09
C ARG A 1058 -35.63 -19.40 -26.59
N ALA A 1059 -36.40 -18.77 -25.70
CA ALA A 1059 -37.19 -17.59 -26.05
C ALA A 1059 -36.32 -16.38 -26.41
N LEU A 1060 -35.13 -16.24 -25.83
CA LEU A 1060 -34.19 -15.15 -26.13
C LEU A 1060 -33.72 -15.14 -27.58
N VAL A 1061 -33.51 -16.31 -28.20
CA VAL A 1061 -33.12 -16.40 -29.60
C VAL A 1061 -34.20 -15.78 -30.49
N SER A 1062 -35.47 -16.16 -30.27
CA SER A 1062 -36.60 -15.61 -31.02
C SER A 1062 -36.83 -14.13 -30.72
N TRP A 1063 -36.71 -13.72 -29.45
CA TRP A 1063 -36.80 -12.32 -29.04
C TRP A 1063 -35.74 -11.46 -29.74
N TYR A 1064 -34.48 -11.88 -29.75
CA TYR A 1064 -33.40 -11.12 -30.36
C TYR A 1064 -33.54 -11.05 -31.89
N ARG A 1065 -33.91 -12.15 -32.55
CA ARG A 1065 -34.22 -12.13 -33.99
C ARG A 1065 -35.37 -11.19 -34.31
N GLY A 1066 -36.41 -11.15 -33.47
CA GLY A 1066 -37.52 -10.20 -33.58
C GLY A 1066 -37.07 -8.76 -33.42
N LEU A 1067 -36.25 -8.48 -32.39
CA LEU A 1067 -35.67 -7.17 -32.09
C LEU A 1067 -34.85 -6.64 -33.28
N ILE A 1068 -33.95 -7.46 -33.85
CA ILE A 1068 -33.14 -7.05 -35.01
C ILE A 1068 -34.00 -6.80 -36.25
N ARG A 1069 -34.98 -7.66 -36.53
CA ARG A 1069 -35.90 -7.44 -37.67
C ARG A 1069 -36.75 -6.19 -37.52
N GLU A 1070 -37.18 -5.86 -36.31
CA GLU A 1070 -37.90 -4.63 -36.04
C GLU A 1070 -36.99 -3.42 -36.22
N MET A 1071 -35.78 -3.47 -35.68
CA MET A 1071 -34.77 -2.43 -35.80
C MET A 1071 -34.41 -2.14 -37.27
N LEU A 1072 -34.25 -3.18 -38.10
CA LEU A 1072 -33.97 -3.03 -39.53
C LEU A 1072 -35.08 -2.29 -40.30
N ARG A 1073 -36.34 -2.31 -39.84
CA ARG A 1073 -37.45 -1.58 -40.51
C ARG A 1073 -37.39 -0.07 -40.29
N HIS A 1074 -36.72 0.37 -39.23
CA HIS A 1074 -36.65 1.76 -38.78
C HIS A 1074 -35.20 2.30 -38.80
N LEU A 1075 -34.26 1.53 -39.36
CA LEU A 1075 -32.85 1.87 -39.40
C LEU A 1075 -32.60 3.01 -40.39
N THR A 1076 -31.88 4.03 -39.94
CA THR A 1076 -31.37 5.14 -40.74
C THR A 1076 -29.88 5.32 -40.46
N ALA A 1077 -29.16 6.06 -41.31
CA ALA A 1077 -27.75 6.35 -41.08
C ALA A 1077 -27.49 7.07 -39.74
N GLU A 1078 -28.45 7.90 -39.28
CA GLU A 1078 -28.34 8.67 -38.04
C GLU A 1078 -28.53 7.83 -36.78
N ASN A 1079 -29.38 6.79 -36.84
CA ASN A 1079 -29.66 5.92 -35.67
C ASN A 1079 -28.86 4.62 -35.66
N LEU A 1080 -27.99 4.38 -36.66
CA LEU A 1080 -27.10 3.21 -36.73
C LEU A 1080 -26.22 3.00 -35.47
N PRO A 1081 -25.62 4.03 -34.84
CA PRO A 1081 -24.87 3.84 -33.58
C PRO A 1081 -25.76 3.31 -32.44
N ALA A 1082 -26.99 3.79 -32.33
CA ALA A 1082 -27.96 3.30 -31.34
C ALA A 1082 -28.39 1.86 -31.66
N ALA A 1083 -28.58 1.52 -32.94
CA ALA A 1083 -28.89 0.17 -33.38
C ALA A 1083 -27.77 -0.83 -33.05
N LEU A 1084 -26.51 -0.44 -33.24
CA LEU A 1084 -25.34 -1.22 -32.83
C LEU A 1084 -25.29 -1.44 -31.31
N GLU A 1085 -25.61 -0.40 -30.53
CA GLU A 1085 -25.68 -0.52 -29.08
C GLU A 1085 -26.78 -1.50 -28.65
N ILE A 1086 -27.98 -1.40 -29.23
CA ILE A 1086 -29.10 -2.33 -28.97
C ILE A 1086 -28.75 -3.76 -29.36
N ALA A 1087 -28.17 -3.97 -30.55
CA ALA A 1087 -27.70 -5.27 -30.99
C ALA A 1087 -26.61 -5.85 -30.07
N SER A 1088 -25.86 -5.00 -29.37
CA SER A 1088 -24.84 -5.43 -28.41
C SER A 1088 -25.35 -5.77 -27.00
N LEU A 1089 -26.60 -5.40 -26.67
CA LEU A 1089 -27.18 -5.62 -25.34
C LEU A 1089 -27.15 -7.08 -24.85
N PRO A 1090 -27.25 -8.13 -25.70
CA PRO A 1090 -27.07 -9.51 -25.25
C PRO A 1090 -25.72 -9.77 -24.58
N ASP A 1091 -24.72 -8.90 -24.74
CA ASP A 1091 -23.46 -9.05 -24.02
C ASP A 1091 -23.64 -9.01 -22.49
N GLN A 1092 -24.60 -8.21 -22.03
CA GLN A 1092 -24.92 -8.03 -20.61
C GLN A 1092 -25.73 -9.20 -20.03
N ILE A 1093 -26.26 -10.09 -20.88
CA ILE A 1093 -26.90 -11.34 -20.45
C ILE A 1093 -25.79 -12.31 -20.03
N ARG A 1094 -25.48 -12.32 -18.74
CA ARG A 1094 -24.37 -13.09 -18.16
C ARG A 1094 -24.82 -13.85 -16.91
N GLY A 1095 -24.17 -14.99 -16.66
CA GLY A 1095 -24.31 -15.76 -15.43
C GLY A 1095 -25.14 -17.02 -15.63
N TYR A 1096 -25.55 -17.63 -14.52
CA TYR A 1096 -26.32 -18.87 -14.50
C TYR A 1096 -27.56 -18.70 -13.63
N GLU A 1097 -28.60 -19.49 -13.92
CA GLU A 1097 -29.79 -19.59 -13.09
C GLU A 1097 -30.41 -18.22 -12.79
N GLN A 1098 -30.63 -17.89 -11.51
CA GLN A 1098 -31.26 -16.63 -11.10
C GLN A 1098 -30.46 -15.40 -11.52
N ILE A 1099 -29.12 -15.48 -11.55
CA ILE A 1099 -28.26 -14.37 -11.97
C ILE A 1099 -28.53 -14.05 -13.44
N LYS A 1100 -28.64 -15.10 -14.27
CA LYS A 1100 -28.97 -14.93 -15.70
C LYS A 1100 -30.38 -14.38 -15.88
N LEU A 1101 -31.38 -14.91 -15.17
CA LEU A 1101 -32.76 -14.39 -15.25
C LEU A 1101 -32.85 -12.89 -14.89
N GLN A 1102 -32.11 -12.45 -13.87
CA GLN A 1102 -32.03 -11.03 -13.51
C GLN A 1102 -31.41 -10.19 -14.63
N SER A 1103 -30.30 -10.66 -15.20
CA SER A 1103 -29.65 -9.97 -16.34
C SER A 1103 -30.57 -9.89 -17.56
N VAL A 1104 -31.34 -10.95 -17.86
CA VAL A 1104 -32.31 -10.98 -18.96
C VAL A 1104 -33.40 -9.94 -18.77
N ARG A 1105 -33.98 -9.84 -17.57
CA ARG A 1105 -35.01 -8.84 -17.27
C ARG A 1105 -34.49 -7.41 -17.43
N ALA A 1106 -33.27 -7.15 -16.94
CA ALA A 1106 -32.63 -5.84 -17.08
C ALA A 1106 -32.39 -5.51 -18.56
N VAL A 1107 -31.81 -6.44 -19.32
CA VAL A 1107 -31.51 -6.24 -20.75
C VAL A 1107 -32.77 -6.05 -21.59
N LYS A 1108 -33.81 -6.85 -21.37
CA LYS A 1108 -35.09 -6.68 -22.10
C LYS A 1108 -35.72 -5.32 -21.81
N LYS A 1109 -35.64 -4.84 -20.56
CA LYS A 1109 -36.11 -3.49 -20.19
C LYS A 1109 -35.32 -2.41 -20.93
N THR A 1110 -33.98 -2.46 -20.86
CA THR A 1110 -33.12 -1.49 -21.55
C THR A 1110 -33.29 -1.52 -23.08
N ALA A 1111 -33.47 -2.71 -23.67
CA ALA A 1111 -33.75 -2.85 -25.09
C ALA A 1111 -35.08 -2.19 -25.47
N ALA A 1112 -36.14 -2.39 -24.68
CA ALA A 1112 -37.43 -1.74 -24.93
C ALA A 1112 -37.34 -0.21 -24.82
N GLU A 1113 -36.63 0.31 -23.81
CA GLU A 1113 -36.41 1.75 -23.62
C GLU A 1113 -35.63 2.37 -24.78
N LYS A 1114 -34.55 1.72 -25.25
CA LYS A 1114 -33.75 2.21 -26.38
C LYS A 1114 -34.43 2.04 -27.74
N MET A 1115 -35.23 1.00 -27.93
CA MET A 1115 -36.00 0.82 -29.16
C MET A 1115 -37.02 1.93 -29.38
N GLU A 1116 -37.56 2.52 -28.31
CA GLU A 1116 -38.46 3.67 -28.44
C GLU A 1116 -37.78 4.88 -29.08
N MET A 1117 -36.47 5.05 -28.88
CA MET A 1117 -35.67 6.10 -29.53
C MET A 1117 -35.45 5.83 -31.02
N ILE A 1118 -35.41 4.56 -31.44
CA ILE A 1118 -35.33 4.18 -32.86
C ILE A 1118 -36.70 4.34 -33.55
N ARG A 1119 -37.80 4.18 -32.81
CA ARG A 1119 -39.17 4.32 -33.32
C ARG A 1119 -39.61 5.78 -33.53
N GLN A 1120 -39.02 6.73 -32.82
CA GLN A 1120 -39.37 8.15 -32.97
C GLN A 1120 -38.80 8.70 -34.28
N PRO A 1121 -39.62 9.29 -35.18
CA PRO A 1121 -39.12 10.00 -36.33
C PRO A 1121 -38.33 11.22 -35.85
N VAL A 1122 -37.12 11.42 -36.41
CA VAL A 1122 -36.32 12.62 -36.18
C VAL A 1122 -37.15 13.82 -36.66
N HIS A 1123 -37.72 14.59 -35.73
CA HIS A 1123 -38.29 15.89 -36.05
C HIS A 1123 -37.14 16.83 -36.39
N ALA A 1124 -37.08 17.24 -37.65
CA ALA A 1124 -36.23 18.32 -38.16
C ALA A 1124 -36.56 19.67 -37.52
#